data_AF-A0A936T5P6-F1
#
_entry.id   AF-A0A936T5P6-F1
#
_cell.length_a   1.000
_cell.length_b   1.000
_cell.length_c   1.000
_cell.angle_alpha   90.00
_cell.angle_beta   90.00
_cell.angle_gamma   90.00
#
_symmetry.space_group_name_H-M   'P 1'
#
loop_
_entity.id
_entity.type
_entity.pdbx_description
1 polymer ?
#
loop_
_entity_poly.entity_id
_entity_poly.type
_entity_poly.pdbx_seq_one_letter_code
_entity_poly.pdbx_strand_id
1 'polypeptide(L)'
;MRRASRHLHHATAGYHTTSTTRIANGLPALLLAGLFAFLAVGVIQAQVITTGSLAPYNGGNGVSGNGVITFGVTNNSGGDILLTDLESYWQTASNGANTTLWATTVTLGGPYFPFVATDWTVIGTGTNLSVPANGIHPTITGMTYLIPDGGTVRFLLESDQNIRYSGTGTISPNTFTVGGISLHCGDFTLPGATGIVGYGGLFTNGGNNPRYFTGTLTFLPATPCTGTPVAGTIAGPSFVCENGTADLVVNGSTVGAGITRDWYSSTTSGGPYTTFVGSGTTVNTGPVTMDTYYVCTVTCTTSGQAATTAEFHLPVTPGVSGSYTINDDGTGDLLNFSEAAALLSCGVSGPVVFNVAAGSGPYADRLVLGEILGASATNTITFNANDVILVHAPTVSADRAAVLLNGADHVTIEDLIIDVAGGTFGYGVHLTNQADHNTIRGCRIFNPDNTTSSNYGGIVASASLINATTAGNNANHTIIEDNVILGCSGAYKLRLNGASATARAVGNVVRNNQFRNGYNYQVYLNFQDSALVQGNEISRPGLTSTTTFYGIYVNNSVRTTVDGNVVNNVGGTGTAYLYYITASDPVPGQENTFQNNVAFRLNNTGTNYGMYNSSSNNTRYYHNSLLLDDQNTTTGVTYGFYQTTLATGLEYRNNIVKISRTGTGTKRCMHFATATSVFTSDNNVLVMASTGGTTNQVGYLSTGYATLANWQAAGYDPNSSSADPLFVSNTDLTPMNVAINDIGDPGIGALVPLDYNGTPRPLGIAPDPGAIEFGMGTDVPSVAPTPSEWSVNPNPATDQATLRSREGHTGEWTLMDLGGRVVLRGAVIGEVDIPVGGLSTGTYVLDVRDGATFTRMPLVVAHAMGQPGTR
;
A
#
# COMPACT_ATOMS: atom_id res chain seq x y z
N MET A 1 -28.73 -7.84 -58.44
CA MET A 1 -29.74 -6.78 -58.70
C MET A 1 -29.34 -5.51 -57.96
N ARG A 2 -29.79 -4.32 -58.39
CA ARG A 2 -29.59 -2.98 -57.75
C ARG A 2 -28.10 -2.55 -57.61
N ARG A 3 -27.64 -1.66 -58.50
CA ARG A 3 -27.48 -0.18 -58.35
C ARG A 3 -26.26 0.20 -57.48
N ALA A 4 -25.18 0.84 -57.95
CA ALA A 4 -25.00 2.02 -58.84
C ALA A 4 -25.40 3.35 -58.15
N SER A 5 -24.65 4.47 -58.23
CA SER A 5 -23.33 4.77 -58.85
C SER A 5 -22.90 6.24 -58.54
N ARG A 6 -21.72 6.67 -59.03
CA ARG A 6 -21.25 8.08 -59.23
C ARG A 6 -20.71 8.80 -57.97
N HIS A 7 -19.82 9.82 -58.06
CA HIS A 7 -19.27 10.57 -59.22
C HIS A 7 -17.75 10.90 -59.06
N LEU A 8 -16.98 10.82 -60.17
CA LEU A 8 -15.95 11.76 -60.74
C LEU A 8 -15.01 12.62 -59.82
N HIS A 9 -13.74 12.98 -60.14
CA HIS A 9 -12.76 12.78 -61.27
C HIS A 9 -11.35 13.36 -60.86
N HIS A 10 -10.19 13.38 -61.57
CA HIS A 10 -9.71 12.79 -62.85
C HIS A 10 -8.16 12.56 -62.94
N ALA A 11 -7.33 13.60 -62.75
CA ALA A 11 -5.92 13.72 -63.22
C ALA A 11 -4.95 12.61 -62.71
N THR A 12 -4.37 11.71 -63.51
CA THR A 12 -3.30 11.81 -64.56
C THR A 12 -1.88 12.09 -64.05
N ALA A 13 -0.80 11.43 -64.52
CA ALA A 13 -0.66 10.19 -65.32
C ALA A 13 0.85 9.81 -65.43
N GLY A 14 1.14 8.53 -65.72
CA GLY A 14 2.41 8.11 -66.36
C GLY A 14 3.19 6.98 -65.69
N TYR A 15 3.49 5.92 -66.45
CA TYR A 15 4.85 5.70 -66.99
C TYR A 15 4.81 4.69 -68.16
N HIS A 16 5.79 4.75 -69.07
CA HIS A 16 5.82 3.92 -70.30
C HIS A 16 6.89 2.82 -70.24
N THR A 17 6.65 1.73 -70.97
CA THR A 17 7.48 0.51 -71.06
C THR A 17 8.48 0.52 -72.23
N THR A 18 9.68 -0.04 -72.04
CA THR A 18 10.44 -0.97 -72.94
C THR A 18 11.76 -1.42 -72.24
N SER A 19 12.25 -2.67 -72.31
CA SER A 19 12.73 -3.54 -73.42
C SER A 19 14.16 -3.18 -73.90
N THR A 20 15.16 -4.06 -74.12
CA THR A 20 15.37 -5.51 -73.87
C THR A 20 16.86 -5.94 -74.08
N THR A 21 17.26 -7.09 -73.53
CA THR A 21 18.36 -8.02 -73.99
C THR A 21 19.86 -7.65 -73.88
N ARG A 22 20.70 -8.70 -73.98
CA ARG A 22 22.18 -8.74 -73.78
C ARG A 22 22.95 -8.76 -75.12
N ILE A 23 24.25 -8.47 -75.12
CA ILE A 23 25.38 -9.32 -75.61
C ILE A 23 26.74 -8.64 -75.28
N ALA A 24 27.89 -9.31 -75.51
CA ALA A 24 29.15 -9.12 -74.78
C ALA A 24 30.37 -8.60 -75.59
N ASN A 25 31.50 -8.47 -74.87
CA ASN A 25 32.93 -8.40 -75.29
C ASN A 25 33.59 -7.01 -75.51
N GLY A 26 34.71 -6.81 -74.81
CA GLY A 26 35.69 -5.71 -74.99
C GLY A 26 36.84 -5.78 -73.96
N LEU A 27 38.09 -5.84 -74.43
CA LEU A 27 39.35 -5.79 -73.64
C LEU A 27 39.90 -4.33 -73.59
N PRO A 28 41.04 -3.95 -72.92
CA PRO A 28 42.09 -4.77 -72.25
C PRO A 28 42.63 -4.29 -70.86
N ALA A 29 43.40 -5.21 -70.23
CA ALA A 29 44.58 -5.09 -69.34
C ALA A 29 45.00 -3.77 -68.63
N LEU A 30 45.53 -3.92 -67.38
CA LEU A 30 46.95 -3.60 -67.09
C LEU A 30 47.51 -4.21 -65.76
N LEU A 31 48.83 -4.45 -65.78
CA LEU A 31 49.81 -4.66 -64.70
C LEU A 31 49.73 -5.81 -63.66
N LEU A 32 50.94 -6.25 -63.28
CA LEU A 32 51.31 -7.24 -62.26
C LEU A 32 52.46 -6.64 -61.42
N ALA A 33 52.68 -7.19 -60.22
CA ALA A 33 53.81 -6.98 -59.32
C ALA A 33 53.83 -5.67 -58.50
N GLY A 34 54.05 -5.82 -57.20
CA GLY A 34 54.05 -4.72 -56.23
C GLY A 34 54.08 -5.18 -54.77
N LEU A 35 54.80 -6.27 -54.45
CA LEU A 35 54.94 -6.74 -53.07
C LEU A 35 55.88 -5.80 -52.29
N PHE A 36 55.31 -4.81 -51.61
CA PHE A 36 55.97 -4.14 -50.49
C PHE A 36 55.07 -4.23 -49.27
N ALA A 37 55.49 -5.03 -48.29
CA ALA A 37 54.94 -4.96 -46.96
C ALA A 37 55.37 -3.62 -46.35
N PHE A 38 54.49 -2.61 -46.46
CA PHE A 38 54.59 -1.44 -45.60
C PHE A 38 54.28 -1.88 -44.17
N LEU A 39 55.33 -2.32 -43.47
CA LEU A 39 55.38 -2.30 -42.02
C LEU A 39 55.44 -0.84 -41.59
N ALA A 40 54.31 -0.14 -41.77
CA ALA A 40 54.10 1.15 -41.17
C ALA A 40 54.13 0.93 -39.65
N VAL A 41 55.27 1.22 -39.05
CA VAL A 41 55.33 1.56 -37.63
C VAL A 41 54.52 2.85 -37.52
N GLY A 42 53.21 2.69 -37.37
CA GLY A 42 52.28 3.78 -37.17
C GLY A 42 52.72 4.51 -35.92
N VAL A 43 53.26 5.71 -36.10
CA VAL A 43 53.52 6.61 -34.98
C VAL A 43 52.18 6.74 -34.25
N ILE A 44 52.18 6.45 -32.95
CA ILE A 44 50.96 6.48 -32.12
C ILE A 44 50.50 7.94 -32.05
N GLN A 45 49.70 8.36 -33.01
CA GLN A 45 49.19 9.72 -33.09
C GLN A 45 48.07 9.87 -32.08
N ALA A 46 48.29 10.75 -31.11
CA ALA A 46 47.26 11.16 -30.19
C ALA A 46 46.09 11.80 -30.95
N GLN A 47 44.89 11.29 -30.73
CA GLN A 47 43.66 11.90 -31.20
C GLN A 47 43.19 12.91 -30.15
N VAL A 48 43.10 14.18 -30.52
CA VAL A 48 42.79 15.27 -29.59
C VAL A 48 41.44 15.88 -29.99
N ILE A 49 40.49 15.89 -29.07
CA ILE A 49 39.16 16.48 -29.27
C ILE A 49 39.01 17.71 -28.37
N THR A 50 38.91 18.90 -28.97
CA THR A 50 38.74 20.17 -28.27
C THR A 50 37.40 20.79 -28.62
N THR A 51 36.62 21.21 -27.63
CA THR A 51 35.27 21.82 -27.83
C THR A 51 35.32 23.25 -28.39
N GLY A 52 36.51 23.85 -28.41
CA GLY A 52 36.73 25.27 -28.66
C GLY A 52 36.74 26.11 -27.37
N SER A 53 37.27 27.34 -27.49
CA SER A 53 37.42 28.32 -26.41
C SER A 53 36.71 29.67 -26.71
N LEU A 54 35.93 29.72 -27.79
CA LEU A 54 35.14 30.87 -28.22
C LEU A 54 33.64 30.53 -28.14
N ALA A 55 32.78 31.55 -28.05
CA ALA A 55 31.33 31.35 -27.98
C ALA A 55 30.82 30.43 -29.12
N PRO A 56 30.01 29.40 -28.82
CA PRO A 56 29.31 29.16 -27.55
C PRO A 56 30.12 28.44 -26.45
N TYR A 57 31.31 27.91 -26.74
CA TYR A 57 32.18 27.19 -25.79
C TYR A 57 33.24 28.12 -25.18
N ASN A 58 32.81 28.97 -24.24
CA ASN A 58 33.61 30.04 -23.64
C ASN A 58 33.82 29.91 -22.12
N GLY A 59 33.30 28.86 -21.47
CA GLY A 59 33.42 28.66 -20.02
C GLY A 59 32.76 29.75 -19.16
N GLY A 60 31.80 30.48 -19.71
CA GLY A 60 31.16 31.63 -19.05
C GLY A 60 30.29 31.30 -17.84
N ASN A 61 29.83 30.05 -17.72
CA ASN A 61 29.02 29.58 -16.59
C ASN A 61 29.86 28.73 -15.62
N GLY A 62 29.33 28.47 -14.42
CA GLY A 62 30.01 27.66 -13.40
C GLY A 62 29.35 27.76 -12.03
N VAL A 63 30.00 27.19 -11.02
CA VAL A 63 29.66 27.30 -9.59
C VAL A 63 30.91 27.59 -8.75
N SER A 64 30.72 27.84 -7.44
CA SER A 64 31.80 28.07 -6.48
C SER A 64 31.63 27.18 -5.26
N GLY A 65 32.74 26.59 -4.78
CA GLY A 65 32.71 25.38 -3.93
C GLY A 65 32.44 24.11 -4.76
N ASN A 66 32.65 22.93 -4.15
CA ASN A 66 32.77 21.64 -4.85
C ASN A 66 31.73 21.48 -5.97
N GLY A 67 32.23 21.50 -7.20
CA GLY A 67 31.45 21.61 -8.42
C GLY A 67 31.82 20.59 -9.47
N VAL A 68 30.82 20.17 -10.24
CA VAL A 68 30.95 19.12 -11.26
C VAL A 68 30.50 19.56 -12.65
N ILE A 69 30.99 18.86 -13.68
CA ILE A 69 30.49 18.88 -15.05
C ILE A 69 30.51 17.46 -15.64
N THR A 70 29.43 17.03 -16.28
CA THR A 70 29.36 15.73 -16.96
C THR A 70 29.39 15.86 -18.49
N PHE A 71 29.96 14.86 -19.15
CA PHE A 71 30.05 14.72 -20.61
C PHE A 71 30.18 13.24 -20.98
N GLY A 72 30.12 12.90 -22.27
CA GLY A 72 30.23 11.52 -22.74
C GLY A 72 31.27 11.35 -23.82
N VAL A 73 31.79 10.13 -23.99
CA VAL A 73 32.61 9.74 -25.12
C VAL A 73 32.08 8.43 -25.71
N THR A 74 32.00 8.35 -27.03
CA THR A 74 31.81 7.09 -27.76
C THR A 74 33.02 6.82 -28.63
N ASN A 75 33.59 5.62 -28.56
CA ASN A 75 34.66 5.17 -29.44
C ASN A 75 34.08 4.33 -30.60
N ASN A 76 34.30 4.77 -31.84
CA ASN A 76 34.08 3.98 -33.07
C ASN A 76 35.32 4.12 -33.99
N SER A 77 36.52 4.07 -33.42
CA SER A 77 37.78 4.26 -34.17
C SER A 77 38.29 3.01 -34.88
N GLY A 78 37.64 1.85 -34.67
CA GLY A 78 38.08 0.55 -35.20
C GLY A 78 39.09 -0.16 -34.30
N GLY A 79 39.22 0.26 -33.05
CA GLY A 79 40.10 -0.32 -32.04
C GLY A 79 39.96 0.37 -30.69
N ASP A 80 40.40 -0.30 -29.62
CA ASP A 80 40.33 0.25 -28.27
C ASP A 80 41.27 1.46 -28.12
N ILE A 81 40.86 2.44 -27.31
CA ILE A 81 41.61 3.66 -27.03
C ILE A 81 41.88 3.82 -25.53
N LEU A 82 42.88 4.60 -25.17
CA LEU A 82 43.18 5.07 -23.83
C LEU A 82 42.90 6.57 -23.76
N LEU A 83 42.03 7.03 -22.86
CA LEU A 83 41.99 8.44 -22.44
C LEU A 83 43.23 8.72 -21.58
N THR A 84 44.09 9.62 -22.04
CA THR A 84 45.36 9.94 -21.36
C THR A 84 45.35 11.29 -20.67
N ASP A 85 44.75 12.31 -21.27
CA ASP A 85 44.81 13.67 -20.74
C ASP A 85 43.46 14.38 -20.89
N LEU A 86 43.13 15.16 -19.86
CA LEU A 86 41.98 16.05 -19.82
C LEU A 86 42.46 17.46 -19.51
N GLU A 87 42.06 18.40 -20.37
CA GLU A 87 42.11 19.83 -20.12
C GLU A 87 40.67 20.35 -20.01
N SER A 88 40.43 21.30 -19.11
CA SER A 88 39.12 21.95 -18.98
C SER A 88 39.30 23.46 -18.95
N TYR A 89 38.23 24.20 -19.26
CA TYR A 89 38.21 25.63 -19.09
C TYR A 89 38.19 25.96 -17.60
N TRP A 90 39.11 26.82 -17.18
CA TRP A 90 39.21 27.33 -15.81
C TRP A 90 39.34 28.85 -15.80
N GLN A 91 39.05 29.44 -14.65
CA GLN A 91 39.36 30.84 -14.37
C GLN A 91 40.46 30.92 -13.31
N THR A 92 41.16 32.05 -13.21
CA THR A 92 42.23 32.25 -12.20
C THR A 92 41.78 31.99 -10.76
N ALA A 93 40.49 32.21 -10.46
CA ALA A 93 39.85 31.87 -9.19
C ALA A 93 39.63 30.35 -8.93
N SER A 94 40.17 29.48 -9.79
CA SER A 94 40.23 28.01 -9.62
C SER A 94 41.68 27.50 -9.49
N ASN A 95 42.66 28.42 -9.46
CA ASN A 95 44.07 28.06 -9.28
C ASN A 95 44.31 27.47 -7.88
N GLY A 96 44.83 26.25 -7.81
CA GLY A 96 45.06 25.49 -6.60
C GLY A 96 43.96 24.49 -6.25
N ALA A 97 42.92 24.37 -7.07
CA ALA A 97 41.90 23.34 -6.94
C ALA A 97 42.50 21.92 -7.13
N ASN A 98 41.87 20.93 -6.50
CA ASN A 98 42.07 19.52 -6.80
C ASN A 98 40.85 18.99 -7.57
N THR A 99 41.07 18.02 -8.44
CA THR A 99 40.05 17.51 -9.37
C THR A 99 40.05 15.99 -9.42
N THR A 100 38.86 15.41 -9.60
CA THR A 100 38.65 13.97 -9.74
C THR A 100 37.87 13.72 -11.02
N LEU A 101 38.34 12.81 -11.87
CA LEU A 101 37.60 12.35 -13.03
C LEU A 101 37.00 10.97 -12.74
N TRP A 102 35.68 10.92 -12.73
CA TRP A 102 34.88 9.73 -12.56
C TRP A 102 34.35 9.26 -13.93
N ALA A 103 34.21 7.94 -14.11
CA ALA A 103 33.70 7.31 -15.33
C ALA A 103 32.60 6.27 -15.01
N THR A 104 31.57 6.20 -15.86
CA THR A 104 30.51 5.17 -15.79
C THR A 104 30.12 4.69 -17.18
N THR A 105 29.82 3.39 -17.29
CA THR A 105 29.11 2.77 -18.43
C THR A 105 27.63 2.51 -18.14
N VAL A 106 27.16 2.83 -16.93
CA VAL A 106 25.79 2.55 -16.44
C VAL A 106 24.94 3.82 -16.45
N THR A 107 25.35 4.87 -15.74
CA THR A 107 24.56 6.11 -15.57
C THR A 107 24.71 7.07 -16.78
N LEU A 108 24.54 6.56 -18.00
CA LEU A 108 24.88 7.24 -19.26
C LEU A 108 24.10 8.55 -19.57
N GLY A 109 23.08 8.90 -18.78
CA GLY A 109 22.40 10.20 -18.87
C GLY A 109 21.61 10.55 -17.62
N GLY A 110 21.02 11.74 -17.59
CA GLY A 110 20.23 12.23 -16.46
C GLY A 110 21.06 12.82 -15.30
N PRO A 111 20.43 13.21 -14.18
CA PRO A 111 21.11 13.80 -13.01
C PRO A 111 22.24 12.92 -12.47
N TYR A 112 23.29 13.54 -11.92
CA TYR A 112 24.38 12.84 -11.23
C TYR A 112 24.16 12.71 -9.71
N PHE A 113 23.08 13.29 -9.17
CA PHE A 113 22.75 13.25 -7.74
C PHE A 113 21.30 12.79 -7.53
N PRO A 114 21.00 11.89 -6.56
CA PRO A 114 21.91 11.31 -5.57
C PRO A 114 23.04 10.49 -6.19
N PHE A 115 24.28 10.70 -5.72
CA PHE A 115 25.47 10.12 -6.34
C PHE A 115 25.65 8.67 -5.89
N VAL A 116 25.36 7.74 -6.80
CA VAL A 116 25.47 6.30 -6.56
C VAL A 116 26.91 5.86 -6.80
N ALA A 117 27.72 5.86 -5.75
CA ALA A 117 29.17 5.66 -5.84
C ALA A 117 29.61 4.30 -6.42
N THR A 118 28.73 3.29 -6.45
CA THR A 118 28.99 1.99 -7.12
C THR A 118 28.99 2.08 -8.64
N ASP A 119 28.27 3.06 -9.22
CA ASP A 119 28.12 3.19 -10.66
C ASP A 119 29.32 3.90 -11.31
N TRP A 120 30.18 4.55 -10.50
CA TRP A 120 31.22 5.47 -10.95
C TRP A 120 32.61 5.05 -10.44
N THR A 121 33.55 4.86 -11.37
CA THR A 121 34.96 4.56 -11.06
C THR A 121 35.81 5.83 -11.14
N VAL A 122 36.69 6.09 -10.17
CA VAL A 122 37.73 7.14 -10.30
C VAL A 122 38.80 6.66 -11.28
N ILE A 123 39.05 7.45 -12.33
CA ILE A 123 40.00 7.11 -13.40
C ILE A 123 41.21 8.06 -13.50
N GLY A 124 41.19 9.16 -12.76
CA GLY A 124 42.29 10.12 -12.68
C GLY A 124 42.02 11.20 -11.65
N THR A 125 43.10 11.81 -11.14
CA THR A 125 43.05 12.92 -10.18
C THR A 125 44.11 13.96 -10.51
N GLY A 126 43.74 15.24 -10.54
CA GLY A 126 44.66 16.37 -10.70
C GLY A 126 44.79 17.15 -9.41
N THR A 127 46.01 17.42 -8.94
CA THR A 127 46.27 18.14 -7.68
C THR A 127 46.87 19.52 -7.91
N ASN A 128 46.43 20.54 -7.15
CA ASN A 128 46.96 21.90 -7.19
C ASN A 128 47.01 22.51 -8.61
N LEU A 129 45.84 22.59 -9.25
CA LEU A 129 45.62 23.06 -10.61
C LEU A 129 46.26 24.44 -10.90
N SER A 130 47.09 24.55 -11.93
CA SER A 130 47.73 25.82 -12.32
C SER A 130 46.89 26.59 -13.34
N VAL A 131 46.37 27.76 -12.98
CA VAL A 131 45.49 28.58 -13.83
C VAL A 131 45.97 30.05 -13.88
N PRO A 132 47.02 30.36 -14.66
CA PRO A 132 47.62 31.70 -14.71
C PRO A 132 46.75 32.75 -15.42
N ALA A 133 45.78 32.32 -16.23
CA ALA A 133 44.81 33.17 -16.93
C ALA A 133 43.51 32.37 -17.19
N ASN A 134 42.41 33.04 -17.50
CA ASN A 134 41.17 32.35 -17.87
C ASN A 134 41.33 31.66 -19.25
N GLY A 135 41.05 30.37 -19.35
CA GLY A 135 41.26 29.57 -20.56
C GLY A 135 41.17 28.07 -20.31
N ILE A 136 41.41 27.26 -21.34
CA ILE A 136 41.57 25.81 -21.20
C ILE A 136 42.99 25.53 -20.68
N HIS A 137 43.12 24.69 -19.65
CA HIS A 137 44.42 24.28 -19.08
C HIS A 137 44.45 22.79 -18.73
N PRO A 138 45.64 22.15 -18.80
CA PRO A 138 45.85 20.78 -18.30
C PRO A 138 45.31 20.60 -16.89
N THR A 139 44.43 19.61 -16.75
CA THR A 139 43.69 19.35 -15.50
C THR A 139 44.11 18.02 -14.90
N ILE A 140 44.12 16.97 -15.71
CA ILE A 140 44.61 15.63 -15.34
C ILE A 140 45.38 15.09 -16.54
N THR A 141 46.58 14.55 -16.32
CA THR A 141 47.47 14.05 -17.37
C THR A 141 48.03 12.68 -17.04
N GLY A 142 48.44 11.92 -18.05
CA GLY A 142 49.03 10.58 -17.87
C GLY A 142 48.06 9.50 -17.37
N MET A 143 46.75 9.67 -17.58
CA MET A 143 45.74 8.64 -17.37
C MET A 143 45.95 7.47 -18.35
N THR A 144 45.31 6.33 -18.06
CA THR A 144 45.40 5.10 -18.87
C THR A 144 44.04 4.39 -18.98
N TYR A 145 42.95 5.17 -18.99
CA TYR A 145 41.59 4.61 -18.96
C TYR A 145 41.17 4.09 -20.33
N LEU A 146 40.93 2.77 -20.44
CA LEU A 146 40.52 2.14 -21.69
C LEU A 146 39.05 2.39 -22.02
N ILE A 147 38.77 2.82 -23.24
CA ILE A 147 37.45 2.80 -23.87
C ILE A 147 37.52 1.80 -25.05
N PRO A 148 36.85 0.63 -24.97
CA PRO A 148 36.84 -0.34 -26.06
C PRO A 148 36.23 0.21 -27.36
N ASP A 149 36.51 -0.40 -28.51
CA ASP A 149 35.80 -0.06 -29.76
C ASP A 149 34.30 -0.39 -29.66
N GLY A 150 33.46 0.48 -30.21
CA GLY A 150 32.01 0.48 -29.99
C GLY A 150 31.58 0.91 -28.57
N GLY A 151 32.52 1.22 -27.68
CA GLY A 151 32.23 1.57 -26.29
C GLY A 151 31.72 3.01 -26.09
N THR A 152 30.68 3.16 -25.28
CA THR A 152 30.18 4.46 -24.79
C THR A 152 30.42 4.59 -23.28
N VAL A 153 30.99 5.71 -22.85
CA VAL A 153 31.28 6.04 -21.45
C VAL A 153 30.78 7.45 -21.14
N ARG A 154 30.19 7.66 -19.96
CA ARG A 154 29.93 8.99 -19.41
C ARG A 154 30.95 9.32 -18.33
N PHE A 155 31.41 10.56 -18.31
CA PHE A 155 32.35 11.09 -17.35
C PHE A 155 31.71 12.18 -16.48
N LEU A 156 32.22 12.32 -15.26
CA LEU A 156 31.96 13.42 -14.35
C LEU A 156 33.32 13.95 -13.88
N LEU A 157 33.62 15.20 -14.24
CA LEU A 157 34.77 15.93 -13.71
C LEU A 157 34.30 16.73 -12.49
N GLU A 158 34.90 16.43 -11.34
CA GLU A 158 34.72 17.11 -10.07
C GLU A 158 35.90 18.06 -9.80
N SER A 159 35.62 19.18 -9.13
CA SER A 159 36.59 20.12 -8.57
C SER A 159 36.25 20.33 -7.10
N ASP A 160 37.22 20.27 -6.18
CA ASP A 160 37.00 20.56 -4.75
C ASP A 160 36.64 22.05 -4.50
N GLN A 161 36.94 22.90 -5.48
CA GLN A 161 36.60 24.33 -5.52
C GLN A 161 35.72 24.63 -6.74
N ASN A 162 35.87 25.82 -7.31
CA ASN A 162 35.05 26.31 -8.43
C ASN A 162 35.27 25.44 -9.68
N ILE A 163 34.21 25.27 -10.50
CA ILE A 163 34.28 24.65 -11.82
C ILE A 163 33.59 25.53 -12.88
N ARG A 164 33.99 25.38 -14.14
CA ARG A 164 33.43 26.14 -15.28
C ARG A 164 32.94 25.23 -16.39
N TYR A 165 31.93 25.72 -17.11
CA TYR A 165 31.28 25.06 -18.22
C TYR A 165 30.54 26.10 -19.08
N SER A 166 30.09 25.71 -20.26
CA SER A 166 29.34 26.59 -21.16
C SER A 166 27.83 26.37 -21.11
N GLY A 167 27.11 27.42 -21.52
CA GLY A 167 25.78 27.32 -22.08
C GLY A 167 24.58 27.22 -21.13
N THR A 168 23.42 27.49 -21.70
CA THR A 168 22.06 27.29 -21.18
C THR A 168 21.13 27.07 -22.37
N GLY A 169 20.37 25.98 -22.40
CA GLY A 169 19.59 25.59 -23.59
C GLY A 169 20.45 24.92 -24.68
N THR A 170 19.85 24.66 -25.85
CA THR A 170 20.50 23.94 -26.97
C THR A 170 21.61 24.75 -27.62
N ILE A 171 22.80 24.13 -27.72
CA ILE A 171 23.99 24.67 -28.38
C ILE A 171 24.45 23.66 -29.43
N SER A 172 24.89 24.16 -30.59
CA SER A 172 25.45 23.36 -31.66
C SER A 172 26.86 23.84 -32.02
N PRO A 173 27.82 22.93 -32.29
CA PRO A 173 27.72 21.49 -32.14
C PRO A 173 27.65 21.06 -30.66
N ASN A 174 26.93 19.98 -30.36
CA ASN A 174 26.94 19.29 -29.06
C ASN A 174 27.71 17.94 -29.12
N THR A 175 28.31 17.62 -30.26
CA THR A 175 29.19 16.46 -30.48
C THR A 175 30.41 16.89 -31.30
N PHE A 176 31.60 16.44 -30.89
CA PHE A 176 32.88 16.71 -31.56
C PHE A 176 33.57 15.38 -31.86
N THR A 177 33.96 15.14 -33.12
CA THR A 177 34.48 13.83 -33.57
C THR A 177 35.84 13.97 -34.23
N VAL A 178 36.79 13.13 -33.82
CA VAL A 178 38.12 12.95 -34.45
C VAL A 178 38.40 11.46 -34.54
N GLY A 179 38.85 10.99 -35.71
CA GLY A 179 39.33 9.61 -35.92
C GLY A 179 38.40 8.46 -35.50
N GLY A 180 37.08 8.71 -35.41
CA GLY A 180 36.06 7.76 -34.96
C GLY A 180 35.67 7.89 -33.48
N ILE A 181 36.41 8.66 -32.69
CA ILE A 181 36.11 8.99 -31.30
C ILE A 181 35.22 10.25 -31.26
N SER A 182 34.12 10.22 -30.51
CA SER A 182 33.16 11.32 -30.37
C SER A 182 33.00 11.76 -28.92
N LEU A 183 33.28 13.05 -28.63
CA LEU A 183 32.94 13.73 -27.37
C LEU A 183 31.53 14.34 -27.47
N HIS A 184 30.68 14.06 -26.50
CA HIS A 184 29.28 14.50 -26.43
C HIS A 184 29.03 15.40 -25.21
N CYS A 185 28.36 16.53 -25.40
CA CYS A 185 28.16 17.58 -24.39
C CYS A 185 26.69 18.00 -24.25
N GLY A 186 26.32 18.55 -23.09
CA GLY A 186 25.06 19.26 -22.89
C GLY A 186 23.79 18.44 -23.17
N ASP A 187 23.01 18.85 -24.15
CA ASP A 187 21.72 18.25 -24.51
C ASP A 187 21.80 17.01 -25.41
N PHE A 188 22.99 16.52 -25.73
CA PHE A 188 23.15 15.23 -26.40
C PHE A 188 22.69 14.08 -25.49
N THR A 189 22.01 13.07 -26.05
CA THR A 189 21.60 11.84 -25.35
C THR A 189 22.46 10.69 -25.86
N LEU A 190 23.22 10.03 -24.99
CA LEU A 190 24.06 8.89 -25.37
C LEU A 190 23.20 7.66 -25.76
N PRO A 191 23.72 6.74 -26.59
CA PRO A 191 23.09 5.44 -26.80
C PRO A 191 22.81 4.74 -25.46
N GLY A 192 21.58 4.24 -25.28
CA GLY A 192 21.15 3.58 -24.03
C GLY A 192 20.83 4.51 -22.84
N ALA A 193 21.03 5.82 -22.96
CA ALA A 193 20.86 6.75 -21.83
C ALA A 193 19.41 7.16 -21.56
N THR A 194 19.00 7.15 -20.29
CA THR A 194 17.70 7.67 -19.80
C THR A 194 17.71 9.18 -19.60
N GLY A 195 18.32 9.94 -20.52
CA GLY A 195 18.38 11.40 -20.47
C GLY A 195 19.64 11.99 -21.11
N ILE A 196 19.74 13.32 -21.09
CA ILE A 196 20.88 14.04 -21.66
C ILE A 196 22.17 13.85 -20.85
N VAL A 197 23.32 14.03 -21.51
CA VAL A 197 24.64 13.70 -20.97
C VAL A 197 25.24 14.82 -20.10
N GLY A 198 24.87 16.08 -20.32
CA GLY A 198 25.55 17.26 -19.78
C GLY A 198 24.81 17.97 -18.66
N TYR A 199 25.24 17.72 -17.43
CA TYR A 199 24.78 18.35 -16.18
C TYR A 199 25.96 19.03 -15.49
N GLY A 200 25.73 20.16 -14.82
CA GLY A 200 26.77 20.89 -14.08
C GLY A 200 26.21 21.69 -12.91
N GLY A 201 26.86 21.63 -11.76
CA GLY A 201 26.36 22.22 -10.51
C GLY A 201 27.28 21.91 -9.34
N LEU A 202 26.77 21.97 -8.11
CA LEU A 202 27.49 21.51 -6.92
C LEU A 202 27.26 20.01 -6.75
N PHE A 203 28.28 19.25 -6.34
CA PHE A 203 28.23 17.78 -6.23
C PHE A 203 26.99 17.25 -5.48
N THR A 204 26.51 17.98 -4.48
CA THR A 204 25.39 17.60 -3.62
C THR A 204 24.00 18.01 -4.13
N ASN A 205 23.82 18.31 -5.42
CA ASN A 205 22.50 18.59 -6.01
C ASN A 205 22.34 17.99 -7.42
N GLY A 206 21.09 17.87 -7.89
CA GLY A 206 20.77 17.21 -9.18
C GLY A 206 21.35 17.86 -10.45
N GLY A 207 22.07 18.96 -10.33
CA GLY A 207 22.76 19.65 -11.42
C GLY A 207 21.87 20.52 -12.28
N ASN A 208 22.40 21.68 -12.67
CA ASN A 208 21.81 22.46 -13.75
C ASN A 208 22.04 21.72 -15.07
N ASN A 209 21.09 21.81 -15.99
CA ASN A 209 21.18 21.20 -17.32
C ASN A 209 20.46 22.08 -18.39
N PRO A 210 20.70 21.84 -19.69
CA PRO A 210 21.94 21.24 -20.21
C PRO A 210 23.14 22.13 -19.86
N ARG A 211 24.29 21.52 -19.56
CA ARG A 211 25.58 22.22 -19.39
C ARG A 211 26.66 21.53 -20.19
N TYR A 212 27.48 22.33 -20.87
CA TYR A 212 28.40 21.84 -21.89
C TYR A 212 29.82 21.88 -21.33
N PHE A 213 30.44 20.71 -21.22
CA PHE A 213 31.87 20.61 -20.96
C PHE A 213 32.63 21.47 -21.99
N THR A 214 33.64 22.20 -21.51
CA THR A 214 34.46 23.10 -22.32
C THR A 214 35.91 22.76 -22.02
N GLY A 215 36.65 22.26 -23.00
CA GLY A 215 37.94 21.63 -22.73
C GLY A 215 38.48 20.81 -23.90
N THR A 216 39.45 19.97 -23.58
CA THR A 216 40.19 19.10 -24.50
C THR A 216 40.33 17.71 -23.87
N LEU A 217 40.15 16.66 -24.68
CA LEU A 217 40.46 15.28 -24.32
C LEU A 217 41.50 14.72 -25.30
N THR A 218 42.50 14.04 -24.77
CA THR A 218 43.57 13.38 -25.55
C THR A 218 43.46 11.88 -25.41
N PHE A 219 43.44 11.18 -26.54
CA PHE A 219 43.34 9.72 -26.62
C PHE A 219 44.52 9.12 -27.38
N LEU A 220 45.04 8.00 -26.90
CA LEU A 220 45.99 7.15 -27.65
C LEU A 220 45.29 5.85 -28.07
N PRO A 221 45.57 5.28 -29.26
CA PRO A 221 45.27 3.88 -29.54
C PRO A 221 45.85 2.98 -28.43
N ALA A 222 45.05 2.04 -27.92
CA ALA A 222 45.52 1.07 -26.96
C ALA A 222 46.54 0.12 -27.59
N THR A 223 47.48 -0.38 -26.79
CA THR A 223 48.43 -1.39 -27.29
C THR A 223 47.67 -2.68 -27.60
N PRO A 224 47.85 -3.30 -28.78
CA PRO A 224 47.29 -4.62 -29.08
C PRO A 224 47.72 -5.66 -28.06
N CYS A 225 46.80 -6.53 -27.68
CA CYS A 225 47.09 -7.60 -26.74
C CYS A 225 48.16 -8.55 -27.32
N THR A 226 49.00 -9.13 -26.46
CA THR A 226 50.03 -10.10 -26.87
C THR A 226 50.17 -11.21 -25.83
N GLY A 227 50.63 -12.40 -26.26
CA GLY A 227 50.73 -13.57 -25.38
C GLY A 227 49.37 -14.05 -24.86
N THR A 228 49.39 -14.71 -23.70
CA THR A 228 48.19 -15.18 -23.01
C THR A 228 47.63 -14.05 -22.15
N PRO A 229 46.34 -13.71 -22.23
CA PRO A 229 45.74 -12.73 -21.33
C PRO A 229 45.65 -13.26 -19.90
N VAL A 230 45.61 -12.35 -18.93
CA VAL A 230 45.19 -12.62 -17.55
C VAL A 230 43.66 -12.66 -17.53
N ALA A 231 43.09 -13.75 -17.01
CA ALA A 231 41.64 -13.91 -16.93
C ALA A 231 40.97 -13.00 -15.90
N GLY A 232 41.66 -12.69 -14.79
CA GLY A 232 41.09 -11.96 -13.66
C GLY A 232 40.23 -12.83 -12.75
N THR A 233 39.39 -12.18 -11.94
CA THR A 233 38.49 -12.80 -10.95
C THR A 233 37.09 -12.23 -11.07
N ILE A 234 36.08 -13.08 -11.06
CA ILE A 234 34.68 -12.67 -11.03
C ILE A 234 34.31 -12.16 -9.62
N ALA A 235 33.50 -11.11 -9.55
CA ALA A 235 32.77 -10.69 -8.37
C ALA A 235 31.27 -10.55 -8.68
N GLY A 236 30.43 -10.74 -7.67
CA GLY A 236 28.97 -10.72 -7.72
C GLY A 236 28.36 -10.81 -6.31
N PRO A 237 27.04 -10.88 -6.17
CA PRO A 237 26.37 -11.06 -4.88
C PRO A 237 26.64 -12.46 -4.28
N SER A 238 26.50 -12.59 -2.96
CA SER A 238 26.76 -13.85 -2.24
C SER A 238 25.66 -14.92 -2.44
N PHE A 239 24.47 -14.52 -2.87
CA PHE A 239 23.36 -15.37 -3.33
C PHE A 239 22.37 -14.50 -4.11
N VAL A 240 21.39 -15.13 -4.77
CA VAL A 240 20.13 -14.50 -5.17
C VAL A 240 18.95 -15.37 -4.78
N CYS A 241 17.75 -14.80 -4.73
CA CYS A 241 16.53 -15.58 -4.59
C CYS A 241 16.15 -16.26 -5.92
N GLU A 242 15.35 -17.33 -5.89
CA GLU A 242 14.88 -18.03 -7.09
C GLU A 242 14.12 -17.11 -8.05
N ASN A 243 14.43 -17.20 -9.34
CA ASN A 243 14.04 -16.29 -10.42
C ASN A 243 14.64 -14.87 -10.35
N GLY A 244 15.48 -14.57 -9.35
CA GLY A 244 16.26 -13.35 -9.26
C GLY A 244 17.38 -13.27 -10.31
N THR A 245 17.98 -12.09 -10.46
CA THR A 245 19.10 -11.83 -11.38
C THR A 245 20.27 -11.21 -10.61
N ALA A 246 21.49 -11.39 -11.12
CA ALA A 246 22.70 -10.77 -10.62
C ALA A 246 23.49 -10.10 -11.75
N ASP A 247 24.21 -9.02 -11.43
CA ASP A 247 25.28 -8.51 -12.28
C ASP A 247 26.62 -9.05 -11.78
N LEU A 248 27.40 -9.64 -12.68
CA LEU A 248 28.72 -10.22 -12.42
C LEU A 248 29.79 -9.43 -13.18
N VAL A 249 30.93 -9.15 -12.55
CA VAL A 249 32.03 -8.33 -13.11
C VAL A 249 33.38 -9.05 -13.04
N VAL A 250 34.19 -8.99 -14.10
CA VAL A 250 35.51 -9.67 -14.17
C VAL A 250 36.68 -8.70 -13.95
N ASN A 251 37.03 -8.53 -12.67
CA ASN A 251 38.08 -7.64 -12.19
C ASN A 251 39.49 -8.20 -12.48
N GLY A 252 40.45 -7.33 -12.79
CA GLY A 252 41.85 -7.72 -13.01
C GLY A 252 42.13 -8.51 -14.30
N SER A 253 41.18 -8.59 -15.22
CA SER A 253 41.38 -9.16 -16.56
C SER A 253 42.29 -8.26 -17.43
N THR A 254 43.03 -8.83 -18.40
CA THR A 254 43.90 -8.04 -19.30
C THR A 254 43.11 -6.98 -20.08
N VAL A 255 43.72 -5.81 -20.24
CA VAL A 255 43.17 -4.62 -20.89
C VAL A 255 44.07 -4.24 -22.07
N GLY A 256 43.50 -4.02 -23.26
CA GLY A 256 44.23 -3.70 -24.48
C GLY A 256 43.50 -4.14 -25.75
N ALA A 257 43.85 -3.54 -26.89
CA ALA A 257 43.11 -3.72 -28.13
C ALA A 257 43.08 -5.20 -28.58
N GLY A 258 41.88 -5.68 -28.91
CA GLY A 258 41.65 -7.07 -29.34
C GLY A 258 41.38 -8.07 -28.21
N ILE A 259 41.10 -7.63 -26.98
CA ILE A 259 40.60 -8.50 -25.90
C ILE A 259 39.08 -8.69 -26.01
N THR A 260 38.61 -9.94 -26.14
CA THR A 260 37.21 -10.30 -25.83
C THR A 260 37.08 -10.85 -24.42
N ARG A 261 35.85 -10.85 -23.89
CA ARG A 261 35.47 -11.37 -22.58
C ARG A 261 34.12 -12.04 -22.73
N ASP A 262 34.09 -13.36 -22.75
CA ASP A 262 32.90 -14.14 -23.11
C ASP A 262 32.49 -15.02 -21.92
N TRP A 263 31.27 -14.83 -21.43
CA TRP A 263 30.77 -15.43 -20.19
C TRP A 263 29.97 -16.69 -20.46
N TYR A 264 30.23 -17.74 -19.68
CA TYR A 264 29.57 -19.03 -19.77
C TYR A 264 29.13 -19.51 -18.40
N SER A 265 28.02 -20.24 -18.36
CA SER A 265 27.46 -20.82 -17.14
C SER A 265 27.27 -22.34 -17.22
N SER A 266 27.17 -22.96 -16.05
CA SER A 266 26.79 -24.36 -15.82
C SER A 266 25.98 -24.49 -14.53
N THR A 267 25.11 -25.49 -14.42
CA THR A 267 24.40 -25.85 -13.18
C THR A 267 25.15 -26.94 -12.39
N THR A 268 26.43 -27.16 -12.70
CA THR A 268 27.31 -28.14 -12.05
C THR A 268 28.68 -27.53 -11.82
N SER A 269 29.16 -27.58 -10.57
CA SER A 269 30.50 -27.08 -10.21
C SER A 269 31.59 -27.86 -10.95
N GLY A 270 32.57 -27.14 -11.51
CA GLY A 270 33.57 -27.67 -12.43
C GLY A 270 33.10 -27.76 -13.89
N GLY A 271 31.83 -27.43 -14.17
CA GLY A 271 31.24 -27.42 -15.51
C GLY A 271 30.73 -28.78 -16.00
N PRO A 272 30.59 -28.97 -17.32
CA PRO A 272 31.06 -28.09 -18.39
C PRO A 272 30.24 -26.80 -18.51
N TYR A 273 30.91 -25.68 -18.79
CA TYR A 273 30.27 -24.38 -19.01
C TYR A 273 29.93 -24.23 -20.50
N THR A 274 28.72 -24.62 -20.88
CA THR A 274 28.26 -24.62 -22.29
C THR A 274 27.29 -23.51 -22.63
N THR A 275 26.66 -22.90 -21.63
CA THR A 275 25.61 -21.90 -21.82
C THR A 275 26.23 -20.52 -21.87
N PHE A 276 26.27 -19.91 -23.06
CA PHE A 276 26.72 -18.52 -23.22
C PHE A 276 25.73 -17.54 -22.57
N VAL A 277 26.24 -16.62 -21.76
CA VAL A 277 25.46 -15.64 -20.98
C VAL A 277 25.53 -14.25 -21.62
N GLY A 278 26.71 -13.86 -22.11
CA GLY A 278 26.95 -12.55 -22.72
C GLY A 278 28.44 -12.24 -22.86
N SER A 279 28.76 -11.06 -23.40
CA SER A 279 30.14 -10.60 -23.58
C SER A 279 30.35 -9.21 -22.95
N GLY A 280 31.53 -8.99 -22.36
CA GLY A 280 31.91 -7.71 -21.75
C GLY A 280 32.64 -7.86 -20.41
N THR A 281 33.03 -6.74 -19.80
CA THR A 281 33.64 -6.73 -18.45
C THR A 281 32.61 -7.02 -17.35
N THR A 282 31.33 -6.78 -17.64
CA THR A 282 30.17 -7.08 -16.77
C THR A 282 29.15 -7.87 -17.58
N VAL A 283 28.41 -8.78 -16.95
CA VAL A 283 27.27 -9.48 -17.54
C VAL A 283 26.13 -9.58 -16.53
N ASN A 284 24.87 -9.46 -16.98
CA ASN A 284 23.71 -9.82 -16.17
C ASN A 284 23.41 -11.32 -16.36
N THR A 285 23.10 -12.04 -15.29
CA THR A 285 22.83 -13.49 -15.35
C THR A 285 21.55 -13.88 -16.08
N GLY A 286 20.59 -12.94 -16.19
CA GLY A 286 19.18 -13.28 -16.36
C GLY A 286 18.61 -13.98 -15.12
N PRO A 287 17.32 -14.39 -15.15
CA PRO A 287 16.69 -15.14 -14.06
C PRO A 287 17.36 -16.50 -13.84
N VAL A 288 17.73 -16.81 -12.60
CA VAL A 288 18.29 -18.12 -12.21
C VAL A 288 17.35 -18.86 -11.24
N THR A 289 17.14 -20.16 -11.48
CA THR A 289 16.22 -21.01 -10.70
C THR A 289 16.92 -22.05 -9.82
N MET A 290 18.24 -22.16 -9.92
CA MET A 290 19.06 -23.07 -9.11
C MET A 290 20.53 -22.59 -9.11
N ASP A 291 21.31 -23.07 -8.15
CA ASP A 291 22.76 -22.84 -8.05
C ASP A 291 23.45 -22.91 -9.41
N THR A 292 24.01 -21.77 -9.83
CA THR A 292 24.61 -21.61 -11.16
C THR A 292 26.03 -21.10 -11.02
N TYR A 293 26.92 -21.71 -11.80
CA TYR A 293 28.37 -21.52 -11.75
C TYR A 293 28.83 -20.83 -13.02
N TYR A 294 29.59 -19.75 -12.87
CA TYR A 294 29.97 -18.84 -13.96
C TYR A 294 31.48 -18.80 -14.17
N VAL A 295 31.89 -18.69 -15.42
CA VAL A 295 33.26 -18.38 -15.82
C VAL A 295 33.28 -17.34 -16.94
N CYS A 296 34.29 -16.47 -16.94
CA CYS A 296 34.58 -15.58 -18.05
C CYS A 296 35.84 -16.08 -18.78
N THR A 297 35.76 -16.26 -20.10
CA THR A 297 36.93 -16.54 -20.94
C THR A 297 37.40 -15.24 -21.57
N VAL A 298 38.60 -14.82 -21.21
CA VAL A 298 39.27 -13.63 -21.74
C VAL A 298 40.17 -14.07 -22.89
N THR A 299 39.93 -13.57 -24.10
CA THR A 299 40.67 -13.99 -25.31
C THR A 299 41.42 -12.83 -25.93
N CYS A 300 42.71 -13.00 -26.18
CA CYS A 300 43.49 -12.08 -27.02
C CYS A 300 43.39 -12.50 -28.49
N THR A 301 42.56 -11.80 -29.27
CA THR A 301 42.37 -12.09 -30.71
C THR A 301 43.65 -11.94 -31.53
N THR A 302 44.55 -11.03 -31.13
CA THR A 302 45.84 -10.79 -31.80
C THR A 302 46.83 -11.95 -31.64
N SER A 303 46.79 -12.69 -30.53
CA SER A 303 47.65 -13.86 -30.29
C SER A 303 46.96 -15.21 -30.53
N GLY A 304 45.63 -15.22 -30.58
CA GLY A 304 44.81 -16.43 -30.58
C GLY A 304 44.79 -17.18 -29.24
N GLN A 305 45.30 -16.58 -28.16
CA GLN A 305 45.40 -17.22 -26.84
C GLN A 305 44.34 -16.68 -25.88
N ALA A 306 43.83 -17.55 -25.02
CA ALA A 306 42.80 -17.22 -24.04
C ALA A 306 43.16 -17.73 -22.65
N ALA A 307 42.53 -17.16 -21.62
CA ALA A 307 42.53 -17.65 -20.26
C ALA A 307 41.12 -17.50 -19.66
N THR A 308 40.67 -18.53 -18.96
CA THR A 308 39.37 -18.55 -18.28
C THR A 308 39.56 -18.26 -16.80
N THR A 309 38.59 -17.56 -16.18
CA THR A 309 38.62 -17.25 -14.74
C THR A 309 38.51 -18.53 -13.91
N ALA A 310 38.77 -18.40 -12.60
CA ALA A 310 38.20 -19.35 -11.64
C ALA A 310 36.67 -19.36 -11.74
N GLU A 311 36.06 -20.45 -11.28
CA GLU A 311 34.60 -20.58 -11.15
C GLU A 311 34.07 -19.60 -10.10
N PHE A 312 32.95 -18.94 -10.42
CA PHE A 312 32.14 -18.19 -9.47
C PHE A 312 30.82 -18.92 -9.25
N HIS A 313 30.60 -19.41 -8.03
CA HIS A 313 29.33 -19.98 -7.59
C HIS A 313 28.36 -18.84 -7.23
N LEU A 314 27.19 -18.84 -7.86
CA LEU A 314 26.05 -18.04 -7.44
C LEU A 314 24.99 -18.97 -6.81
N PRO A 315 24.89 -19.02 -5.47
CA PRO A 315 23.82 -19.75 -4.77
C PRO A 315 22.45 -19.17 -5.09
N VAL A 316 21.43 -20.03 -5.21
CA VAL A 316 20.04 -19.62 -5.42
C VAL A 316 19.15 -20.14 -4.29
N THR A 317 18.56 -19.22 -3.54
CA THR A 317 17.70 -19.50 -2.39
C THR A 317 16.23 -19.54 -2.83
N PRO A 318 15.53 -20.69 -2.73
CA PRO A 318 14.10 -20.78 -3.03
C PRO A 318 13.23 -20.10 -1.96
N GLY A 319 12.01 -19.73 -2.33
CA GLY A 319 11.01 -19.22 -1.39
C GLY A 319 10.58 -20.30 -0.40
N VAL A 320 10.26 -19.91 0.84
CA VAL A 320 9.92 -20.85 1.93
C VAL A 320 8.46 -21.33 1.89
N SER A 321 8.19 -22.46 2.54
CA SER A 321 6.83 -23.03 2.71
C SER A 321 6.78 -23.98 3.88
N GLY A 322 5.57 -24.27 4.39
CA GLY A 322 5.34 -25.18 5.52
C GLY A 322 5.08 -24.44 6.84
N SER A 323 5.47 -25.07 7.95
CA SER A 323 5.24 -24.51 9.29
C SER A 323 6.55 -24.39 10.06
N TYR A 324 6.68 -23.26 10.78
CA TYR A 324 7.82 -22.91 11.61
C TYR A 324 7.34 -22.57 13.01
N THR A 325 8.18 -22.81 14.01
CA THR A 325 7.91 -22.49 15.42
C THR A 325 8.76 -21.31 15.88
N ILE A 326 8.14 -20.38 16.60
CA ILE A 326 8.84 -19.24 17.24
C ILE A 326 8.82 -19.44 18.75
N ASN A 327 9.98 -19.50 19.41
CA ASN A 327 10.09 -19.59 20.87
C ASN A 327 11.37 -18.91 21.38
N ASP A 328 11.25 -18.01 22.36
CA ASP A 328 12.38 -17.18 22.85
C ASP A 328 13.35 -17.95 23.76
N ASP A 329 13.00 -19.16 24.21
CA ASP A 329 13.89 -20.07 24.93
C ASP A 329 14.90 -20.82 24.04
N GLY A 330 14.79 -20.71 22.71
CA GLY A 330 15.66 -21.39 21.74
C GLY A 330 15.31 -22.85 21.42
N THR A 331 14.11 -23.31 21.77
CA THR A 331 13.59 -24.65 21.40
C THR A 331 12.78 -24.67 20.10
N GLY A 332 12.42 -23.50 19.55
CA GLY A 332 11.76 -23.38 18.25
C GLY A 332 12.73 -23.30 17.06
N ASP A 333 12.18 -23.25 15.85
CA ASP A 333 12.94 -23.02 14.61
C ASP A 333 13.52 -21.59 14.53
N LEU A 334 12.90 -20.65 15.24
CA LEU A 334 13.17 -19.20 15.24
C LEU A 334 13.04 -18.63 16.66
N LEU A 335 13.82 -17.61 16.99
CA LEU A 335 13.81 -16.99 18.32
C LEU A 335 12.79 -15.85 18.48
N ASN A 336 12.37 -15.20 17.39
CA ASN A 336 11.58 -13.96 17.43
C ASN A 336 10.89 -13.62 16.08
N PHE A 337 10.10 -12.55 16.05
CA PHE A 337 9.38 -12.09 14.85
C PHE A 337 10.30 -11.51 13.78
N SER A 338 11.44 -10.92 14.16
CA SER A 338 12.44 -10.39 13.24
C SER A 338 13.13 -11.50 12.43
N GLU A 339 13.37 -12.66 13.04
CA GLU A 339 13.88 -13.86 12.36
C GLU A 339 12.84 -14.49 11.43
N ALA A 340 11.56 -14.49 11.81
CA ALA A 340 10.47 -14.89 10.93
C ALA A 340 10.33 -13.96 9.71
N ALA A 341 10.50 -12.64 9.89
CA ALA A 341 10.56 -11.67 8.80
C ALA A 341 11.80 -11.89 7.91
N ALA A 342 12.95 -12.23 8.48
CA ALA A 342 14.16 -12.53 7.73
C ALA A 342 14.04 -13.83 6.91
N LEU A 343 13.37 -14.86 7.42
CA LEU A 343 13.13 -16.12 6.71
C LEU A 343 12.32 -15.92 5.41
N LEU A 344 11.45 -14.89 5.38
CA LEU A 344 10.63 -14.53 4.22
C LEU A 344 11.39 -13.72 3.15
N SER A 345 12.70 -13.46 3.30
CA SER A 345 13.44 -12.54 2.42
C SER A 345 13.52 -12.97 0.94
N CYS A 346 13.36 -14.26 0.65
CA CYS A 346 13.25 -14.80 -0.71
C CYS A 346 11.83 -15.19 -1.11
N GLY A 347 10.82 -14.68 -0.39
CA GLY A 347 9.43 -14.96 -0.67
C GLY A 347 8.98 -16.35 -0.24
N VAL A 348 7.86 -16.79 -0.79
CA VAL A 348 7.18 -18.04 -0.44
C VAL A 348 6.87 -18.91 -1.65
N SER A 349 7.16 -20.21 -1.54
CA SER A 349 6.87 -21.24 -2.56
C SER A 349 5.53 -21.95 -2.34
N GLY A 350 4.90 -21.69 -1.20
CA GLY A 350 3.64 -22.29 -0.74
C GLY A 350 3.11 -21.56 0.49
N PRO A 351 2.06 -22.05 1.16
CA PRO A 351 1.60 -21.50 2.43
C PRO A 351 2.71 -21.54 3.50
N VAL A 352 2.78 -20.50 4.34
CA VAL A 352 3.69 -20.43 5.50
C VAL A 352 2.88 -20.17 6.77
N VAL A 353 3.15 -20.94 7.83
CA VAL A 353 2.54 -20.75 9.16
C VAL A 353 3.60 -20.68 10.24
N PHE A 354 3.74 -19.52 10.87
CA PHE A 354 4.51 -19.32 12.09
C PHE A 354 3.61 -19.60 13.30
N ASN A 355 3.92 -20.64 14.07
CA ASN A 355 3.27 -20.92 15.35
C ASN A 355 4.17 -20.43 16.48
N VAL A 356 3.76 -19.37 17.17
CA VAL A 356 4.49 -18.88 18.34
C VAL A 356 4.11 -19.73 19.56
N ALA A 357 5.08 -20.15 20.35
CA ALA A 357 4.86 -21.00 21.52
C ALA A 357 3.98 -20.29 22.57
N ALA A 358 2.91 -20.93 23.02
CA ALA A 358 1.98 -20.32 23.97
C ALA A 358 2.68 -19.99 25.30
N GLY A 359 2.72 -18.69 25.64
CA GLY A 359 3.40 -18.19 26.84
C GLY A 359 4.89 -17.88 26.70
N SER A 360 5.45 -17.90 25.49
CA SER A 360 6.79 -17.37 25.22
C SER A 360 6.83 -15.84 25.21
N GLY A 361 8.02 -15.25 25.33
CA GLY A 361 8.23 -13.81 25.43
C GLY A 361 8.05 -13.24 26.85
N PRO A 362 7.79 -11.93 27.01
CA PRO A 362 7.41 -10.97 25.96
C PRO A 362 8.50 -10.67 24.94
N TYR A 363 8.10 -10.62 23.68
CA TYR A 363 8.95 -10.25 22.55
C TYR A 363 9.17 -8.73 22.54
N ALA A 364 10.43 -8.30 22.53
CA ALA A 364 10.83 -6.89 22.59
C ALA A 364 11.32 -6.33 21.23
N ASP A 365 10.95 -7.01 20.14
CA ASP A 365 11.32 -6.68 18.76
C ASP A 365 10.11 -6.15 17.96
N ARG A 366 10.06 -6.37 16.64
CA ARG A 366 9.01 -5.86 15.74
C ARG A 366 8.74 -6.87 14.63
N LEU A 367 7.48 -6.99 14.21
CA LEU A 367 7.14 -7.69 12.97
C LEU A 367 7.11 -6.68 11.81
N VAL A 368 8.17 -6.64 11.00
CA VAL A 368 8.29 -5.73 9.86
C VAL A 368 8.39 -6.55 8.57
N LEU A 369 7.35 -6.48 7.74
CA LEU A 369 7.26 -7.19 6.46
C LEU A 369 7.17 -6.19 5.31
N GLY A 370 8.02 -6.39 4.30
CA GLY A 370 7.91 -5.73 3.00
C GLY A 370 7.07 -6.57 2.02
N GLU A 371 7.14 -6.24 0.73
CA GLU A 371 6.73 -7.12 -0.37
C GLU A 371 7.28 -8.55 -0.19
N ILE A 372 6.41 -9.57 -0.22
CA ILE A 372 6.77 -10.99 -0.09
C ILE A 372 6.53 -11.67 -1.43
N LEU A 373 7.60 -11.93 -2.18
CA LEU A 373 7.52 -12.57 -3.50
C LEU A 373 6.77 -13.91 -3.42
N GLY A 374 5.84 -14.16 -4.35
CA GLY A 374 5.07 -15.40 -4.40
C GLY A 374 3.91 -15.49 -3.39
N ALA A 375 3.73 -14.50 -2.49
CA ALA A 375 2.55 -14.42 -1.63
C ALA A 375 1.27 -14.31 -2.47
N SER A 376 0.21 -15.00 -2.06
CA SER A 376 -1.07 -15.02 -2.79
C SER A 376 -2.19 -15.58 -1.93
N ALA A 377 -3.43 -15.54 -2.45
CA ALA A 377 -4.58 -16.21 -1.85
C ALA A 377 -4.43 -17.75 -1.73
N THR A 378 -3.40 -18.34 -2.34
CA THR A 378 -2.99 -19.74 -2.12
C THR A 378 -1.77 -19.79 -1.18
N ASN A 379 -0.75 -18.99 -1.44
CA ASN A 379 0.48 -18.94 -0.65
C ASN A 379 0.37 -17.85 0.43
N THR A 380 -0.51 -18.08 1.40
CA THR A 380 -0.74 -17.17 2.53
C THR A 380 0.36 -17.27 3.57
N ILE A 381 0.68 -16.16 4.25
CA ILE A 381 1.57 -16.14 5.41
C ILE A 381 0.71 -15.97 6.66
N THR A 382 0.84 -16.84 7.67
CA THR A 382 0.05 -16.77 8.91
C THR A 382 0.95 -16.73 10.13
N PHE A 383 0.69 -15.80 11.04
CA PHE A 383 1.29 -15.72 12.38
C PHE A 383 0.24 -16.08 13.43
N ASN A 384 0.25 -17.35 13.85
CA ASN A 384 -0.55 -17.85 14.96
C ASN A 384 0.18 -17.56 16.27
N ALA A 385 -0.23 -16.50 16.98
CA ALA A 385 0.53 -15.93 18.09
C ALA A 385 0.14 -16.45 19.49
N ASN A 386 -0.94 -17.22 19.65
CA ASN A 386 -1.30 -17.89 20.91
C ASN A 386 -1.24 -16.98 22.19
N ASP A 387 -1.79 -15.77 22.11
CA ASP A 387 -1.85 -14.75 23.18
C ASP A 387 -0.46 -14.26 23.70
N VAL A 388 0.65 -14.48 22.97
CA VAL A 388 1.95 -13.89 23.34
C VAL A 388 1.95 -12.36 23.21
N ILE A 389 2.89 -11.72 23.91
CA ILE A 389 2.99 -10.26 23.95
C ILE A 389 4.20 -9.78 23.11
N LEU A 390 3.91 -8.97 22.09
CA LEU A 390 4.88 -8.12 21.39
C LEU A 390 4.85 -6.72 22.02
N VAL A 391 5.94 -6.33 22.68
CA VAL A 391 6.10 -5.05 23.40
C VAL A 391 7.04 -4.15 22.62
N HIS A 392 6.56 -2.99 22.19
CA HIS A 392 7.36 -2.01 21.46
C HIS A 392 7.16 -0.60 21.99
N ALA A 393 8.20 -0.01 22.59
CA ALA A 393 8.17 1.29 23.25
C ALA A 393 9.02 2.37 22.52
N PRO A 394 8.67 2.75 21.27
CA PRO A 394 9.53 3.59 20.45
C PRO A 394 9.59 5.03 20.93
N THR A 395 10.82 5.55 21.01
CA THR A 395 11.13 6.98 21.19
C THR A 395 11.40 7.69 19.85
N VAL A 396 11.51 6.94 18.76
CA VAL A 396 11.79 7.43 17.40
C VAL A 396 10.50 7.48 16.58
N SER A 397 10.24 8.64 15.97
CA SER A 397 8.99 8.92 15.25
C SER A 397 8.73 8.00 14.06
N ALA A 398 9.78 7.57 13.34
CA ALA A 398 9.69 6.74 12.13
C ALA A 398 9.44 5.26 12.45
N ASP A 399 9.95 4.77 13.57
CA ASP A 399 9.87 3.37 13.99
C ASP A 399 8.66 3.07 14.87
N ARG A 400 7.60 3.88 14.78
CA ARG A 400 6.48 3.83 15.74
C ARG A 400 5.65 2.55 15.69
N ALA A 401 5.72 1.77 14.61
CA ALA A 401 4.84 0.62 14.38
C ALA A 401 5.45 -0.69 14.91
N ALA A 402 4.74 -1.39 15.80
CA ALA A 402 5.14 -2.71 16.32
C ALA A 402 5.00 -3.79 15.23
N VAL A 403 3.86 -3.78 14.54
CA VAL A 403 3.65 -4.49 13.28
C VAL A 403 3.62 -3.47 12.14
N LEU A 404 4.46 -3.67 11.12
CA LEU A 404 4.47 -2.88 9.89
C LEU A 404 4.38 -3.80 8.68
N LEU A 405 3.28 -3.68 7.92
CA LEU A 405 3.10 -4.31 6.61
C LEU A 405 3.26 -3.23 5.54
N ASN A 406 4.26 -3.40 4.67
CA ASN A 406 4.75 -2.39 3.74
C ASN A 406 4.84 -2.98 2.31
N GLY A 407 3.69 -3.09 1.65
CA GLY A 407 3.52 -3.96 0.47
C GLY A 407 3.47 -5.46 0.80
N ALA A 408 3.38 -5.83 2.08
CA ALA A 408 3.18 -7.22 2.46
C ALA A 408 1.71 -7.60 2.25
N ASP A 409 1.46 -8.56 1.37
CA ASP A 409 0.12 -9.03 1.00
C ASP A 409 -0.18 -10.43 1.56
N HIS A 410 -1.47 -10.74 1.71
CA HIS A 410 -1.96 -12.06 2.15
C HIS A 410 -1.38 -12.55 3.50
N VAL A 411 -1.02 -11.62 4.39
CA VAL A 411 -0.59 -11.91 5.75
C VAL A 411 -1.80 -11.97 6.69
N THR A 412 -1.95 -13.08 7.41
CA THR A 412 -2.79 -13.19 8.60
C THR A 412 -1.94 -13.03 9.85
N ILE A 413 -2.40 -12.18 10.78
CA ILE A 413 -1.90 -12.11 12.15
C ILE A 413 -3.10 -12.42 13.04
N GLU A 414 -2.99 -13.48 13.85
CA GLU A 414 -4.06 -13.95 14.71
C GLU A 414 -3.61 -14.13 16.16
N ASP A 415 -4.49 -13.73 17.08
CA ASP A 415 -4.36 -13.93 18.53
C ASP A 415 -3.07 -13.36 19.14
N LEU A 416 -2.59 -12.21 18.63
CA LEU A 416 -1.39 -11.50 19.12
C LEU A 416 -1.74 -10.37 20.10
N ILE A 417 -1.02 -10.27 21.22
CA ILE A 417 -1.07 -9.11 22.10
C ILE A 417 0.01 -8.11 21.67
N ILE A 418 -0.37 -6.86 21.39
CA ILE A 418 0.53 -5.79 20.94
C ILE A 418 0.48 -4.65 21.95
N ASP A 419 1.56 -4.43 22.71
CA ASP A 419 1.69 -3.31 23.65
C ASP A 419 2.63 -2.23 23.09
N VAL A 420 2.07 -1.05 22.84
CA VAL A 420 2.80 0.16 22.45
C VAL A 420 2.54 1.33 23.42
N ALA A 421 2.16 1.04 24.67
CA ALA A 421 1.85 2.05 25.68
C ALA A 421 3.08 2.67 26.36
N GLY A 422 4.25 2.02 26.29
CA GLY A 422 5.47 2.44 27.01
C GLY A 422 6.35 3.51 26.34
N GLY A 423 6.05 3.90 25.09
CA GLY A 423 6.92 4.76 24.27
C GLY A 423 6.70 6.27 24.40
N THR A 424 7.09 7.01 23.35
CA THR A 424 6.59 8.38 23.07
C THR A 424 5.83 8.47 21.73
N PHE A 425 5.92 7.41 20.93
CA PHE A 425 5.10 7.10 19.76
C PHE A 425 4.60 5.65 19.89
N GLY A 426 3.63 5.24 19.06
CA GLY A 426 3.19 3.83 19.06
C GLY A 426 1.97 3.56 18.18
N TYR A 427 2.19 2.90 17.04
CA TYR A 427 1.14 2.25 16.25
C TYR A 427 1.17 0.75 16.54
N GLY A 428 0.02 0.14 16.83
CA GLY A 428 -0.07 -1.31 16.99
C GLY A 428 0.22 -2.01 15.65
N VAL A 429 -0.61 -1.73 14.66
CA VAL A 429 -0.42 -2.18 13.26
C VAL A 429 -0.41 -0.99 12.31
N HIS A 430 0.56 -0.96 11.39
CA HIS A 430 0.62 0.00 10.28
C HIS A 430 0.62 -0.75 8.93
N LEU A 431 -0.36 -0.45 8.10
CA LEU A 431 -0.50 -0.87 6.70
C LEU A 431 -0.07 0.29 5.78
N THR A 432 0.81 0.05 4.81
CA THR A 432 1.27 1.08 3.86
C THR A 432 1.72 0.47 2.54
N ASN A 433 1.77 1.31 1.48
CA ASN A 433 2.29 0.94 0.17
C ASN A 433 1.63 -0.33 -0.41
N GLN A 434 0.29 -0.31 -0.50
CA GLN A 434 -0.50 -1.43 -1.00
C GLN A 434 -0.34 -2.74 -0.21
N ALA A 435 -0.37 -2.67 1.12
CA ALA A 435 -0.45 -3.87 1.96
C ALA A 435 -1.90 -4.40 1.96
N ASP A 436 -2.25 -5.13 0.90
CA ASP A 436 -3.60 -5.53 0.54
C ASP A 436 -3.89 -7.00 0.95
N HIS A 437 -5.18 -7.38 0.97
CA HIS A 437 -5.66 -8.74 1.31
C HIS A 437 -5.21 -9.31 2.68
N ASN A 438 -4.72 -8.47 3.58
CA ASN A 438 -4.26 -8.86 4.91
C ASN A 438 -5.43 -9.14 5.88
N THR A 439 -5.18 -9.90 6.95
CA THR A 439 -6.14 -10.13 8.03
C THR A 439 -5.51 -9.92 9.40
N ILE A 440 -6.11 -9.06 10.22
CA ILE A 440 -5.75 -8.85 11.62
C ILE A 440 -6.94 -9.30 12.45
N ARG A 441 -6.83 -10.47 13.12
CA ARG A 441 -7.94 -11.11 13.83
C ARG A 441 -7.62 -11.43 15.29
N GLY A 442 -8.59 -11.27 16.19
CA GLY A 442 -8.48 -11.65 17.62
C GLY A 442 -7.43 -10.89 18.46
N CYS A 443 -6.64 -10.01 17.83
CA CYS A 443 -5.50 -9.35 18.47
C CYS A 443 -5.93 -8.35 19.55
N ARG A 444 -5.04 -8.14 20.53
CA ARG A 444 -5.25 -7.27 21.69
C ARG A 444 -4.25 -6.12 21.66
N ILE A 445 -4.69 -4.96 21.16
CA ILE A 445 -3.82 -3.79 20.92
C ILE A 445 -3.96 -2.79 22.08
N PHE A 446 -2.85 -2.54 22.76
CA PHE A 446 -2.73 -1.62 23.88
C PHE A 446 -1.94 -0.37 23.50
N ASN A 447 -2.63 0.77 23.50
CA ASN A 447 -2.03 2.10 23.42
C ASN A 447 -2.26 2.84 24.77
N PRO A 448 -1.59 3.98 25.04
CA PRO A 448 -1.82 4.73 26.28
C PRO A 448 -3.27 5.24 26.43
N ASP A 449 -3.79 5.17 27.66
CA ASP A 449 -5.06 5.76 28.08
C ASP A 449 -4.86 7.21 28.58
N ASN A 450 -5.92 8.03 28.56
CA ASN A 450 -6.00 9.34 29.24
C ASN A 450 -4.99 10.44 28.83
N THR A 451 -4.24 10.29 27.72
CA THR A 451 -3.32 11.33 27.20
C THR A 451 -3.79 11.92 25.86
N THR A 452 -3.43 13.18 25.61
CA THR A 452 -3.93 13.98 24.47
C THR A 452 -2.99 13.98 23.25
N SER A 453 -2.04 13.05 23.18
CA SER A 453 -1.04 12.99 22.09
C SER A 453 -1.67 12.69 20.72
N SER A 454 -0.91 12.96 19.65
CA SER A 454 -1.21 12.55 18.26
C SER A 454 -0.24 11.50 17.73
N ASN A 455 0.67 11.01 18.58
CA ASN A 455 1.79 10.13 18.17
C ASN A 455 1.41 8.64 18.06
N TYR A 456 0.21 8.25 18.50
CA TYR A 456 -0.21 6.87 18.63
C TYR A 456 -1.40 6.52 17.72
N GLY A 457 -1.65 5.23 17.56
CA GLY A 457 -2.73 4.64 16.76
C GLY A 457 -2.89 3.16 17.10
N GLY A 458 -4.11 2.62 17.02
CA GLY A 458 -4.33 1.18 17.16
C GLY A 458 -3.93 0.47 15.87
N ILE A 459 -4.72 0.69 14.83
CA ILE A 459 -4.46 0.22 13.46
C ILE A 459 -4.56 1.40 12.49
N VAL A 460 -3.57 1.56 11.61
CA VAL A 460 -3.45 2.70 10.70
C VAL A 460 -3.12 2.21 9.30
N ALA A 461 -3.89 2.59 8.28
CA ALA A 461 -3.51 2.46 6.87
C ALA A 461 -3.19 3.85 6.31
N SER A 462 -1.91 4.18 6.09
CA SER A 462 -1.45 5.56 5.77
C SER A 462 -0.09 5.58 5.09
N ALA A 463 0.09 6.44 4.07
CA ALA A 463 1.31 6.53 3.26
C ALA A 463 2.45 7.31 3.95
N SER A 464 2.56 7.20 5.28
CA SER A 464 3.62 7.86 6.05
C SER A 464 3.87 7.16 7.38
N LEU A 465 5.11 6.69 7.57
CA LEU A 465 5.62 6.11 8.82
C LEU A 465 5.53 7.06 10.03
N ILE A 466 5.33 8.37 9.79
CA ILE A 466 5.28 9.40 10.85
C ILE A 466 3.92 10.10 11.03
N ASN A 467 2.91 9.80 10.20
CA ASN A 467 1.60 10.45 10.27
C ASN A 467 0.44 9.54 9.80
N ALA A 468 -0.58 9.38 10.64
CA ALA A 468 -1.77 8.56 10.37
C ALA A 468 -2.76 9.18 9.35
N THR A 469 -2.63 10.47 9.02
CA THR A 469 -3.58 11.16 8.11
C THR A 469 -3.13 11.22 6.65
N THR A 470 -2.00 10.62 6.29
CA THR A 470 -1.46 10.72 4.93
C THR A 470 -2.20 9.78 3.98
N ALA A 471 -2.94 10.37 3.05
CA ALA A 471 -3.66 9.66 2.00
C ALA A 471 -2.70 8.92 1.04
N GLY A 472 -3.12 7.78 0.52
CA GLY A 472 -2.37 6.96 -0.44
C GLY A 472 -3.08 5.63 -0.73
N ASN A 473 -2.54 4.81 -1.62
CA ASN A 473 -3.03 3.44 -1.78
C ASN A 473 -2.32 2.55 -0.74
N ASN A 474 -2.97 2.32 0.39
CA ASN A 474 -2.30 1.81 1.59
C ASN A 474 -2.67 0.37 1.97
N ALA A 475 -3.95 0.03 1.81
CA ALA A 475 -4.54 -1.26 2.12
C ALA A 475 -5.91 -1.36 1.45
N ASN A 476 -6.13 -2.42 0.69
CA ASN A 476 -7.38 -2.84 0.06
C ASN A 476 -7.71 -4.25 0.52
N HIS A 477 -9.00 -4.62 0.50
CA HIS A 477 -9.50 -5.96 0.84
C HIS A 477 -9.00 -6.50 2.19
N THR A 478 -8.56 -5.62 3.10
CA THR A 478 -8.00 -5.98 4.39
C THR A 478 -9.12 -6.19 5.41
N ILE A 479 -9.01 -7.26 6.19
CA ILE A 479 -9.97 -7.66 7.21
C ILE A 479 -9.40 -7.33 8.60
N ILE A 480 -10.19 -6.62 9.39
CA ILE A 480 -9.90 -6.27 10.79
C ILE A 480 -11.08 -6.80 11.61
N GLU A 481 -10.91 -7.96 12.26
CA GLU A 481 -12.02 -8.67 12.91
C GLU A 481 -11.74 -9.16 14.34
N ASP A 482 -12.77 -9.12 15.20
CA ASP A 482 -12.75 -9.68 16.57
C ASP A 482 -11.66 -9.10 17.52
N ASN A 483 -10.99 -8.00 17.14
CA ASN A 483 -9.88 -7.42 17.90
C ASN A 483 -10.35 -6.58 19.09
N VAL A 484 -9.55 -6.53 20.16
CA VAL A 484 -9.73 -5.58 21.26
C VAL A 484 -8.69 -4.47 21.14
N ILE A 485 -9.12 -3.23 20.87
CA ILE A 485 -8.24 -2.06 20.76
C ILE A 485 -8.52 -1.14 21.94
N LEU A 486 -7.60 -1.06 22.89
CA LEU A 486 -7.71 -0.26 24.12
C LEU A 486 -6.91 1.06 24.03
N GLY A 487 -7.45 2.12 24.63
CA GLY A 487 -6.83 3.44 24.71
C GLY A 487 -6.62 4.13 23.38
N CYS A 488 -5.41 4.64 23.18
CA CYS A 488 -4.95 5.48 22.07
C CYS A 488 -5.03 6.98 22.39
N SER A 489 -3.92 7.45 22.96
CA SER A 489 -3.45 8.84 22.88
C SER A 489 -3.02 9.21 21.46
N GLY A 490 -3.98 9.12 20.56
CA GLY A 490 -3.91 9.52 19.17
C GLY A 490 -5.26 10.12 18.79
N ALA A 491 -5.32 10.73 17.61
CA ALA A 491 -6.61 11.15 17.10
C ALA A 491 -7.51 9.93 16.75
N TYR A 492 -6.94 8.78 16.37
CA TYR A 492 -7.68 7.64 15.81
C TYR A 492 -7.26 6.32 16.47
N LYS A 493 -8.22 5.49 16.91
CA LYS A 493 -7.94 4.07 17.19
C LYS A 493 -7.71 3.30 15.90
N LEU A 494 -8.68 3.36 15.00
CA LEU A 494 -8.59 2.81 13.64
C LEU A 494 -8.71 3.96 12.64
N ARG A 495 -7.78 4.03 11.70
CA ARG A 495 -7.88 4.92 10.54
C ARG A 495 -7.46 4.24 9.25
N LEU A 496 -8.39 4.17 8.30
CA LEU A 496 -8.14 3.69 6.95
C LEU A 496 -8.14 4.87 5.97
N ASN A 497 -7.04 5.08 5.24
CA ASN A 497 -6.95 6.09 4.18
C ASN A 497 -6.77 5.42 2.80
N GLY A 498 -7.65 5.75 1.85
CA GLY A 498 -7.37 5.68 0.41
C GLY A 498 -6.63 6.94 -0.08
N ALA A 499 -6.44 7.07 -1.39
CA ALA A 499 -5.65 8.16 -1.98
C ALA A 499 -6.45 9.44 -2.25
N SER A 500 -7.66 9.34 -2.81
CA SER A 500 -8.50 10.50 -3.14
C SER A 500 -9.98 10.14 -3.33
N ALA A 501 -10.82 11.15 -3.55
CA ALA A 501 -12.23 10.98 -3.93
C ALA A 501 -12.44 10.38 -5.35
N THR A 502 -11.36 10.08 -6.08
CA THR A 502 -11.37 9.35 -7.36
C THR A 502 -10.51 8.09 -7.36
N ALA A 503 -9.59 7.94 -6.40
CA ALA A 503 -8.76 6.77 -6.18
C ALA A 503 -8.92 6.34 -4.71
N ARG A 504 -10.02 5.63 -4.43
CA ARG A 504 -10.39 5.15 -3.10
C ARG A 504 -9.74 3.79 -2.82
N ALA A 505 -9.48 3.51 -1.55
CA ALA A 505 -9.16 2.15 -1.13
C ALA A 505 -10.44 1.30 -1.08
N VAL A 506 -10.37 0.04 -1.51
CA VAL A 506 -11.54 -0.77 -1.86
C VAL A 506 -11.72 -1.94 -0.89
N GLY A 507 -12.96 -2.21 -0.47
CA GLY A 507 -13.37 -3.50 0.09
C GLY A 507 -12.80 -3.85 1.47
N ASN A 508 -12.30 -2.88 2.23
CA ASN A 508 -11.81 -3.11 3.59
C ASN A 508 -12.96 -3.42 4.56
N VAL A 509 -12.74 -4.39 5.47
CA VAL A 509 -13.75 -4.90 6.42
C VAL A 509 -13.28 -4.65 7.85
N VAL A 510 -14.18 -4.11 8.68
CA VAL A 510 -13.96 -3.80 10.09
C VAL A 510 -15.13 -4.38 10.87
N ARG A 511 -15.00 -5.57 11.46
CA ARG A 511 -16.15 -6.24 12.11
C ARG A 511 -15.89 -6.81 13.50
N ASN A 512 -16.93 -6.82 14.35
CA ASN A 512 -16.92 -7.40 15.71
C ASN A 512 -15.87 -6.82 16.69
N ASN A 513 -15.12 -5.77 16.32
CA ASN A 513 -14.03 -5.25 17.14
C ASN A 513 -14.54 -4.45 18.35
N GLN A 514 -13.76 -4.43 19.44
CA GLN A 514 -14.05 -3.70 20.68
C GLN A 514 -13.14 -2.46 20.78
N PHE A 515 -13.69 -1.28 20.51
CA PHE A 515 -12.98 0.01 20.53
C PHE A 515 -13.22 0.73 21.88
N ARG A 516 -12.32 0.53 22.86
CA ARG A 516 -12.51 1.03 24.24
C ARG A 516 -11.54 2.14 24.67
N ASN A 517 -12.02 3.25 25.26
CA ASN A 517 -11.24 4.37 25.83
C ASN A 517 -10.43 5.26 24.84
N GLY A 518 -10.81 5.41 23.56
CA GLY A 518 -10.03 6.24 22.60
C GLY A 518 -10.32 7.73 22.71
N TYR A 519 -9.28 8.58 22.70
CA TYR A 519 -9.41 10.01 23.05
C TYR A 519 -10.31 10.85 22.13
N ASN A 520 -10.36 10.58 20.82
CA ASN A 520 -11.12 11.39 19.85
C ASN A 520 -11.97 10.53 18.89
N TYR A 521 -11.43 10.13 17.73
CA TYR A 521 -12.10 9.26 16.75
C TYR A 521 -11.84 7.77 17.07
N GLN A 522 -12.89 6.95 17.01
CA GLN A 522 -12.76 5.51 17.24
C GLN A 522 -12.53 4.76 15.91
N VAL A 523 -13.44 4.88 14.95
CA VAL A 523 -13.26 4.40 13.57
C VAL A 523 -13.30 5.59 12.60
N TYR A 524 -12.24 5.76 11.80
CA TYR A 524 -12.16 6.78 10.75
C TYR A 524 -11.93 6.13 9.37
N LEU A 525 -12.90 6.30 8.48
CA LEU A 525 -12.81 5.90 7.07
C LEU A 525 -12.59 7.14 6.20
N ASN A 526 -11.48 7.18 5.46
CA ASN A 526 -11.10 8.28 4.57
C ASN A 526 -10.90 7.74 3.15
N PHE A 527 -11.64 8.26 2.16
CA PHE A 527 -11.57 7.79 0.76
C PHE A 527 -11.73 6.26 0.63
N GLN A 528 -12.77 5.68 1.23
CA GLN A 528 -13.08 4.25 1.12
C GLN A 528 -14.20 3.99 0.10
N ASP A 529 -14.11 2.89 -0.62
CA ASP A 529 -15.15 2.37 -1.51
C ASP A 529 -15.52 0.94 -1.10
N SER A 530 -16.83 0.66 -0.96
CA SER A 530 -17.34 -0.68 -0.67
C SER A 530 -16.81 -1.27 0.65
N ALA A 531 -16.48 -0.41 1.61
CA ALA A 531 -16.02 -0.81 2.94
C ALA A 531 -17.19 -1.21 3.84
N LEU A 532 -16.96 -2.20 4.71
CA LEU A 532 -17.94 -2.72 5.67
C LEU A 532 -17.47 -2.45 7.10
N VAL A 533 -18.32 -1.79 7.90
CA VAL A 533 -18.10 -1.60 9.34
C VAL A 533 -19.28 -2.24 10.08
N GLN A 534 -19.08 -3.45 10.62
CA GLN A 534 -20.19 -4.31 11.08
C GLN A 534 -20.05 -4.79 12.52
N GLY A 535 -21.10 -4.69 13.35
CA GLY A 535 -21.15 -5.37 14.67
C GLY A 535 -20.12 -4.92 15.71
N ASN A 536 -19.43 -3.79 15.52
CA ASN A 536 -18.37 -3.34 16.43
C ASN A 536 -18.94 -2.70 17.71
N GLU A 537 -18.29 -2.90 18.87
CA GLU A 537 -18.62 -2.21 20.13
C GLU A 537 -17.69 -1.01 20.35
N ILE A 538 -18.28 0.15 20.67
CA ILE A 538 -17.55 1.41 20.84
C ILE A 538 -17.95 2.06 22.17
N SER A 539 -16.99 2.24 23.09
CA SER A 539 -17.24 2.82 24.42
C SER A 539 -16.00 3.46 25.09
N ARG A 540 -16.20 4.24 26.16
CA ARG A 540 -15.13 4.91 26.94
C ARG A 540 -15.26 4.68 28.47
N PRO A 541 -15.44 3.44 28.97
CA PRO A 541 -15.72 3.17 30.39
C PRO A 541 -14.65 3.64 31.39
N GLY A 542 -13.38 3.80 31.00
CA GLY A 542 -12.27 4.19 31.89
C GLY A 542 -11.65 5.56 31.62
N LEU A 543 -12.22 6.36 30.71
CA LEU A 543 -11.57 7.60 30.25
C LEU A 543 -12.00 8.81 31.10
N THR A 544 -11.06 9.38 31.85
CA THR A 544 -11.23 10.61 32.66
C THR A 544 -10.85 11.88 31.89
N SER A 545 -9.96 11.78 30.90
CA SER A 545 -9.56 12.88 30.01
C SER A 545 -10.31 12.81 28.68
N THR A 546 -11.40 13.59 28.55
CA THR A 546 -12.30 13.52 27.39
C THR A 546 -12.27 14.80 26.54
N THR A 547 -12.19 14.65 25.22
CA THR A 547 -12.54 15.69 24.24
C THR A 547 -13.74 15.26 23.41
N THR A 548 -14.03 15.96 22.30
CA THR A 548 -14.99 15.55 21.27
C THR A 548 -14.88 14.05 20.97
N PHE A 549 -16.03 13.39 20.88
CA PHE A 549 -16.14 11.98 20.50
C PHE A 549 -16.63 11.89 19.05
N TYR A 550 -15.96 11.07 18.25
CA TYR A 550 -16.51 10.56 16.99
C TYR A 550 -16.46 9.03 17.04
N GLY A 551 -17.61 8.37 16.97
CA GLY A 551 -17.70 6.91 16.99
C GLY A 551 -17.23 6.32 15.66
N ILE A 552 -18.12 6.32 14.67
CA ILE A 552 -17.81 5.95 13.29
C ILE A 552 -17.86 7.22 12.42
N TYR A 553 -16.73 7.55 11.79
CA TYR A 553 -16.54 8.75 10.97
C TYR A 553 -16.23 8.36 9.52
N VAL A 554 -17.13 8.69 8.60
CA VAL A 554 -17.03 8.37 7.17
C VAL A 554 -16.75 9.65 6.37
N ASN A 555 -15.70 9.65 5.54
CA ASN A 555 -15.22 10.83 4.83
C ASN A 555 -14.90 10.54 3.36
N ASN A 556 -15.46 11.34 2.44
CA ASN A 556 -15.28 11.22 0.98
C ASN A 556 -15.46 9.78 0.44
N SER A 557 -16.31 8.97 1.07
CA SER A 557 -16.44 7.53 0.81
C SER A 557 -17.74 7.20 0.05
N VAL A 558 -17.79 6.04 -0.59
CA VAL A 558 -18.94 5.56 -1.39
C VAL A 558 -19.17 4.07 -1.14
N ARG A 559 -20.38 3.56 -1.41
CA ARG A 559 -20.78 2.16 -1.19
C ARG A 559 -20.48 1.62 0.22
N THR A 560 -20.26 2.50 1.19
CA THR A 560 -19.81 2.12 2.53
C THR A 560 -21.01 1.72 3.38
N THR A 561 -20.94 0.52 3.96
CA THR A 561 -22.01 -0.04 4.80
C THR A 561 -21.57 -0.03 6.26
N VAL A 562 -22.37 0.62 7.10
CA VAL A 562 -22.18 0.71 8.56
C VAL A 562 -23.37 0.01 9.21
N ASP A 563 -23.18 -1.23 9.63
CA ASP A 563 -24.25 -2.18 9.96
C ASP A 563 -24.14 -2.72 11.41
N GLY A 564 -25.21 -2.65 12.18
CA GLY A 564 -25.28 -3.36 13.48
C GLY A 564 -24.27 -2.93 14.54
N ASN A 565 -23.64 -1.75 14.44
CA ASN A 565 -22.63 -1.31 15.42
C ASN A 565 -23.28 -0.75 16.69
N VAL A 566 -22.58 -0.85 17.82
CA VAL A 566 -23.04 -0.36 19.13
C VAL A 566 -22.16 0.78 19.63
N VAL A 567 -22.76 1.94 19.88
CA VAL A 567 -22.10 3.07 20.56
C VAL A 567 -22.73 3.29 21.93
N ASN A 568 -21.99 2.99 23.01
CA ASN A 568 -22.46 3.17 24.39
C ASN A 568 -21.40 3.87 25.27
N ASN A 569 -21.81 4.45 26.40
CA ASN A 569 -20.90 4.90 27.47
C ASN A 569 -19.70 5.76 26.98
N VAL A 570 -19.98 6.79 26.18
CA VAL A 570 -18.96 7.66 25.56
C VAL A 570 -18.42 8.72 26.54
N GLY A 571 -19.17 9.02 27.61
CA GLY A 571 -18.70 9.82 28.74
C GLY A 571 -18.48 11.30 28.44
N GLY A 572 -18.08 12.03 29.48
CA GLY A 572 -17.54 13.40 29.37
C GLY A 572 -18.56 14.51 29.11
N THR A 573 -18.03 15.71 28.90
CA THR A 573 -18.78 16.97 28.68
C THR A 573 -18.62 17.53 27.27
N GLY A 574 -17.71 16.97 26.47
CA GLY A 574 -17.48 17.36 25.07
C GLY A 574 -18.61 16.90 24.13
N THR A 575 -18.62 17.43 22.91
CA THR A 575 -19.57 17.02 21.87
C THR A 575 -19.34 15.57 21.46
N ALA A 576 -20.40 14.77 21.36
CA ALA A 576 -20.35 13.40 20.83
C ALA A 576 -21.13 13.29 19.52
N TYR A 577 -20.46 12.78 18.49
CA TYR A 577 -21.04 12.34 17.22
C TYR A 577 -20.94 10.82 17.17
N LEU A 578 -22.06 10.11 17.20
CA LEU A 578 -22.04 8.64 17.30
C LEU A 578 -21.74 8.02 15.93
N TYR A 579 -22.54 8.41 14.94
CA TYR A 579 -22.38 8.07 13.53
C TYR A 579 -22.28 9.38 12.73
N TYR A 580 -21.19 9.57 11.99
CA TYR A 580 -20.88 10.82 11.30
C TYR A 580 -20.46 10.54 9.85
N ILE A 581 -21.03 11.28 8.90
CA ILE A 581 -20.60 11.26 7.50
C ILE A 581 -20.42 12.69 6.96
N THR A 582 -19.34 12.91 6.21
CA THR A 582 -19.12 14.19 5.52
C THR A 582 -18.41 14.06 4.17
N ALA A 583 -18.65 15.04 3.29
CA ALA A 583 -18.08 15.15 1.94
C ALA A 583 -18.23 13.87 1.08
N SER A 584 -19.21 13.03 1.40
CA SER A 584 -19.37 11.69 0.82
C SER A 584 -20.56 11.73 -0.13
N ASP A 585 -20.28 12.09 -1.37
CA ASP A 585 -21.27 12.33 -2.42
C ASP A 585 -21.23 11.23 -3.50
N PRO A 586 -21.71 10.00 -3.21
CA PRO A 586 -21.87 8.98 -4.23
C PRO A 586 -22.91 9.39 -5.27
N VAL A 587 -22.80 8.81 -6.47
CA VAL A 587 -23.89 8.83 -7.45
C VAL A 587 -24.99 7.84 -7.04
N PRO A 588 -26.24 7.98 -7.52
CA PRO A 588 -27.28 6.97 -7.29
C PRO A 588 -26.82 5.57 -7.77
N GLY A 589 -27.12 4.54 -6.98
CA GLY A 589 -26.59 3.18 -7.12
C GLY A 589 -25.21 2.96 -6.48
N GLN A 590 -24.65 3.94 -5.76
CA GLN A 590 -23.39 3.82 -5.00
C GLN A 590 -23.53 4.31 -3.55
N GLU A 591 -24.74 4.31 -3.00
CA GLU A 591 -25.08 4.94 -1.72
C GLU A 591 -24.26 4.44 -0.54
N ASN A 592 -23.99 5.33 0.42
CA ASN A 592 -23.52 4.93 1.74
C ASN A 592 -24.74 4.59 2.61
N THR A 593 -24.65 3.52 3.41
CA THR A 593 -25.80 3.00 4.18
C THR A 593 -25.44 2.80 5.64
N PHE A 594 -26.20 3.41 6.54
CA PHE A 594 -26.15 3.20 7.99
C PHE A 594 -27.39 2.42 8.41
N GLN A 595 -27.24 1.17 8.83
CA GLN A 595 -28.36 0.30 9.17
C GLN A 595 -28.17 -0.52 10.45
N ASN A 596 -29.26 -0.96 11.09
CA ASN A 596 -29.24 -1.79 12.32
C ASN A 596 -28.41 -1.21 13.50
N ASN A 597 -27.89 0.02 13.42
CA ASN A 597 -26.97 0.54 14.42
C ASN A 597 -27.71 0.94 15.71
N VAL A 598 -27.07 0.71 16.85
CA VAL A 598 -27.64 0.85 18.18
C VAL A 598 -26.84 1.87 18.98
N ALA A 599 -27.51 2.77 19.70
CA ALA A 599 -26.83 3.63 20.67
C ALA A 599 -27.68 3.91 21.92
N PHE A 600 -27.08 3.79 23.10
CA PHE A 600 -27.75 3.93 24.40
C PHE A 600 -26.78 4.32 25.53
N ARG A 601 -27.31 4.73 26.69
CA ARG A 601 -26.57 4.97 27.95
C ARG A 601 -25.23 5.69 27.72
N LEU A 602 -25.31 6.83 27.03
CA LEU A 602 -24.11 7.52 26.53
C LEU A 602 -23.26 8.13 27.65
N ASN A 603 -23.85 8.40 28.82
CA ASN A 603 -23.18 9.00 29.99
C ASN A 603 -22.45 10.32 29.69
N ASN A 604 -22.89 11.03 28.64
CA ASN A 604 -22.34 12.30 28.20
C ASN A 604 -23.33 13.43 28.51
N THR A 605 -22.84 14.50 29.12
CA THR A 605 -23.67 15.67 29.52
C THR A 605 -23.58 16.84 28.54
N GLY A 606 -22.71 16.76 27.53
CA GLY A 606 -22.48 17.75 26.47
C GLY A 606 -23.48 17.66 25.30
N THR A 607 -23.04 18.06 24.12
CA THR A 607 -23.86 18.03 22.90
C THR A 607 -23.81 16.66 22.24
N ASN A 608 -24.95 15.99 22.05
CA ASN A 608 -25.04 14.68 21.41
C ASN A 608 -25.69 14.80 20.01
N TYR A 609 -25.02 14.22 19.02
CA TYR A 609 -25.55 13.98 17.67
C TYR A 609 -25.54 12.47 17.42
N GLY A 610 -26.71 11.84 17.34
CA GLY A 610 -26.84 10.42 17.03
C GLY A 610 -26.29 10.10 15.65
N MET A 611 -26.91 10.68 14.63
CA MET A 611 -26.50 10.61 13.22
C MET A 611 -26.29 12.02 12.68
N TYR A 612 -25.12 12.26 12.09
CA TYR A 612 -24.70 13.57 11.60
C TYR A 612 -24.32 13.50 10.11
N ASN A 613 -25.08 14.18 9.27
CA ASN A 613 -24.87 14.28 7.83
C ASN A 613 -24.38 15.68 7.45
N SER A 614 -23.28 15.78 6.72
CA SER A 614 -22.69 17.06 6.32
C SER A 614 -22.18 17.04 4.89
N SER A 615 -22.92 17.69 3.98
CA SER A 615 -22.64 17.72 2.53
C SER A 615 -22.24 16.32 2.04
N SER A 616 -23.19 15.40 2.18
CA SER A 616 -23.10 14.01 1.76
C SER A 616 -24.46 13.64 1.20
N ASN A 617 -24.53 13.56 -0.12
CA ASN A 617 -25.72 13.16 -0.87
C ASN A 617 -25.95 11.65 -0.78
N ASN A 618 -27.09 11.18 -1.29
CA ASN A 618 -27.34 9.78 -1.64
C ASN A 618 -26.90 8.81 -0.52
N THR A 619 -27.36 9.07 0.70
CA THR A 619 -26.97 8.35 1.92
C THR A 619 -28.22 7.88 2.65
N ARG A 620 -28.22 6.59 3.01
CA ARG A 620 -29.36 5.84 3.57
C ARG A 620 -29.17 5.60 5.06
N TYR A 621 -30.26 5.74 5.80
CA TYR A 621 -30.35 5.52 7.25
C TYR A 621 -31.59 4.68 7.54
N TYR A 622 -31.40 3.37 7.71
CA TYR A 622 -32.49 2.39 7.82
C TYR A 622 -32.44 1.62 9.13
N HIS A 623 -33.56 1.35 9.80
CA HIS A 623 -33.60 0.38 10.90
C HIS A 623 -32.57 0.64 12.04
N ASN A 624 -32.26 1.89 12.39
CA ASN A 624 -31.35 2.20 13.51
C ASN A 624 -32.14 2.50 14.79
N SER A 625 -31.59 2.16 15.97
CA SER A 625 -32.21 2.40 17.29
C SER A 625 -31.35 3.31 18.16
N LEU A 626 -31.81 4.55 18.37
CA LEU A 626 -31.09 5.59 19.10
C LEU A 626 -31.85 6.01 20.38
N LEU A 627 -31.33 5.59 21.54
CA LEU A 627 -31.77 6.04 22.86
C LEU A 627 -30.81 7.13 23.38
N LEU A 628 -31.33 8.36 23.50
CA LEU A 628 -30.61 9.51 24.04
C LEU A 628 -31.26 9.91 25.36
N ASP A 629 -30.76 9.33 26.47
CA ASP A 629 -31.43 9.26 27.78
C ASP A 629 -30.69 9.89 28.97
N ASP A 630 -29.45 10.38 28.81
CA ASP A 630 -28.66 10.94 29.93
C ASP A 630 -29.44 11.96 30.77
N GLN A 631 -29.65 11.64 32.05
CA GLN A 631 -30.43 12.46 33.00
C GLN A 631 -29.60 13.54 33.71
N ASN A 632 -28.28 13.59 33.50
CA ASN A 632 -27.35 14.47 34.22
C ASN A 632 -27.02 15.75 33.43
N THR A 633 -27.42 15.84 32.16
CA THR A 633 -27.20 17.03 31.33
C THR A 633 -27.97 18.25 31.83
N THR A 634 -27.31 19.40 31.85
CA THR A 634 -27.90 20.69 32.27
C THR A 634 -28.22 21.59 31.09
N THR A 635 -27.34 21.66 30.09
CA THR A 635 -27.45 22.51 28.89
C THR A 635 -27.14 21.79 27.58
N GLY A 636 -26.84 20.48 27.63
CA GLY A 636 -26.42 19.68 26.49
C GLY A 636 -27.48 19.62 25.39
N VAL A 637 -27.09 20.06 24.19
CA VAL A 637 -27.94 19.99 22.99
C VAL A 637 -28.03 18.53 22.52
N THR A 638 -29.14 18.13 21.91
CA THR A 638 -29.37 16.73 21.51
C THR A 638 -30.08 16.64 20.18
N TYR A 639 -29.54 15.84 19.27
CA TYR A 639 -30.14 15.54 17.97
C TYR A 639 -30.10 14.03 17.70
N GLY A 640 -31.24 13.44 17.31
CA GLY A 640 -31.29 12.07 16.80
C GLY A 640 -30.62 11.99 15.43
N PHE A 641 -31.22 12.68 14.46
CA PHE A 641 -30.66 12.94 13.13
C PHE A 641 -30.40 14.44 12.93
N TYR A 642 -29.23 14.80 12.39
CA TYR A 642 -28.82 16.17 12.12
C TYR A 642 -28.19 16.30 10.72
N GLN A 643 -28.89 16.98 9.82
CA GLN A 643 -28.46 17.28 8.45
C GLN A 643 -28.11 18.76 8.33
N THR A 644 -26.84 19.08 8.10
CA THR A 644 -26.32 20.46 8.28
C THR A 644 -26.23 21.27 6.98
N THR A 645 -25.35 20.88 6.07
CA THR A 645 -25.07 21.53 4.78
C THR A 645 -25.81 20.81 3.66
N LEU A 646 -26.27 21.55 2.64
CA LEU A 646 -27.09 21.05 1.52
C LEU A 646 -26.71 19.63 1.07
N ALA A 647 -27.70 18.75 1.03
CA ALA A 647 -27.60 17.41 0.46
C ALA A 647 -28.92 17.01 -0.22
N THR A 648 -28.87 16.07 -1.14
CA THR A 648 -30.00 15.49 -1.87
C THR A 648 -29.94 13.96 -1.83
N GLY A 649 -31.08 13.29 -2.04
CA GLY A 649 -31.15 11.83 -2.03
C GLY A 649 -30.91 11.20 -0.64
N LEU A 650 -31.17 11.94 0.43
CA LEU A 650 -31.12 11.37 1.78
C LEU A 650 -32.36 10.52 2.04
N GLU A 651 -32.18 9.34 2.63
CA GLU A 651 -33.29 8.47 3.06
C GLU A 651 -33.16 8.16 4.56
N TYR A 652 -34.19 8.47 5.35
CA TYR A 652 -34.23 8.22 6.80
C TYR A 652 -35.52 7.45 7.15
N ARG A 653 -35.48 6.12 7.10
CA ARG A 653 -36.70 5.29 7.17
C ARG A 653 -36.59 4.12 8.15
N ASN A 654 -37.72 3.70 8.71
CA ASN A 654 -37.80 2.59 9.66
C ASN A 654 -36.89 2.76 10.89
N ASN A 655 -36.51 3.97 11.35
CA ASN A 655 -35.62 4.16 12.50
C ASN A 655 -36.40 4.42 13.81
N ILE A 656 -35.86 4.02 14.96
CA ILE A 656 -36.34 4.47 16.29
C ILE A 656 -35.40 5.54 16.85
N VAL A 657 -35.97 6.69 17.25
CA VAL A 657 -35.28 7.76 17.98
C VAL A 657 -36.08 8.12 19.24
N LYS A 658 -35.52 7.85 20.42
CA LYS A 658 -36.09 8.24 21.72
C LYS A 658 -35.18 9.22 22.45
N ILE A 659 -35.66 10.45 22.66
CA ILE A 659 -34.94 11.50 23.38
C ILE A 659 -35.63 11.78 24.72
N SER A 660 -34.99 11.41 25.81
CA SER A 660 -35.44 11.64 27.20
C SER A 660 -34.43 12.41 28.06
N ARG A 661 -33.31 12.86 27.48
CA ARG A 661 -32.33 13.75 28.13
C ARG A 661 -32.98 14.98 28.78
N THR A 662 -32.48 15.33 29.95
CA THR A 662 -32.94 16.47 30.77
C THR A 662 -32.34 17.80 30.29
N GLY A 663 -32.21 18.79 31.18
CA GLY A 663 -31.55 20.07 30.90
C GLY A 663 -32.33 21.02 29.97
N THR A 664 -31.79 22.22 29.76
CA THR A 664 -32.41 23.30 28.97
C THR A 664 -31.94 23.34 27.50
N GLY A 665 -30.91 22.58 27.14
CA GLY A 665 -30.38 22.53 25.77
C GLY A 665 -31.41 22.03 24.75
N THR A 666 -31.38 22.59 23.53
CA THR A 666 -32.25 22.21 22.41
C THR A 666 -32.24 20.70 22.15
N LYS A 667 -33.41 20.10 21.98
CA LYS A 667 -33.59 18.66 21.75
C LYS A 667 -34.48 18.43 20.52
N ARG A 668 -33.99 17.70 19.51
CA ARG A 668 -34.79 17.32 18.33
C ARG A 668 -34.59 15.88 17.88
N CYS A 669 -35.67 15.18 17.53
CA CYS A 669 -35.54 13.85 16.92
C CYS A 669 -34.90 13.97 15.53
N MET A 670 -35.38 14.90 14.71
CA MET A 670 -34.79 15.26 13.42
C MET A 670 -34.51 16.76 13.32
N HIS A 671 -33.39 17.14 12.69
CA HIS A 671 -33.03 18.52 12.43
C HIS A 671 -32.38 18.70 11.06
N PHE A 672 -32.91 19.64 10.29
CA PHE A 672 -32.36 20.08 9.01
C PHE A 672 -31.98 21.56 9.11
N ALA A 673 -30.68 21.86 9.13
CA ALA A 673 -30.20 23.24 9.21
C ALA A 673 -30.29 23.96 7.85
N THR A 674 -30.02 23.23 6.76
CA THR A 674 -30.23 23.72 5.38
C THR A 674 -31.61 23.31 4.88
N ALA A 675 -32.52 24.28 4.79
CA ALA A 675 -33.92 24.09 4.43
C ALA A 675 -34.18 23.59 2.99
N THR A 676 -33.19 23.68 2.11
CA THR A 676 -33.24 23.19 0.72
C THR A 676 -32.69 21.77 0.55
N SER A 677 -32.39 21.06 1.64
CA SER A 677 -31.99 19.65 1.58
C SER A 677 -33.14 18.78 1.09
N VAL A 678 -32.87 17.86 0.16
CA VAL A 678 -33.89 16.94 -0.39
C VAL A 678 -33.73 15.57 0.27
N PHE A 679 -34.74 15.16 1.02
CA PHE A 679 -34.75 13.93 1.81
C PHE A 679 -36.11 13.23 1.74
N THR A 680 -36.12 11.93 1.99
CA THR A 680 -37.31 11.12 2.26
C THR A 680 -37.24 10.62 3.69
N SER A 681 -38.30 10.83 4.47
CA SER A 681 -38.38 10.39 5.87
C SER A 681 -39.78 9.85 6.16
N ASP A 682 -39.87 8.57 6.54
CA ASP A 682 -41.14 7.90 6.81
C ASP A 682 -40.96 6.58 7.61
N ASN A 683 -42.05 6.08 8.19
CA ASN A 683 -42.11 4.82 8.96
C ASN A 683 -41.17 4.77 10.19
N ASN A 684 -40.76 5.92 10.70
CA ASN A 684 -39.89 6.06 11.88
C ASN A 684 -40.71 6.06 13.19
N VAL A 685 -40.06 5.79 14.32
CA VAL A 685 -40.61 6.05 15.67
C VAL A 685 -39.87 7.22 16.28
N LEU A 686 -40.50 8.40 16.33
CA LEU A 686 -39.87 9.67 16.71
C LEU A 686 -40.43 10.19 18.04
N VAL A 687 -39.76 9.87 19.15
CA VAL A 687 -40.26 10.09 20.51
C VAL A 687 -39.45 11.15 21.24
N MET A 688 -40.05 12.34 21.37
CA MET A 688 -39.56 13.43 22.21
C MET A 688 -40.17 13.31 23.62
N ALA A 689 -39.58 12.46 24.46
CA ALA A 689 -40.00 12.22 25.84
C ALA A 689 -39.42 13.22 26.87
N SER A 690 -38.56 14.14 26.43
CA SER A 690 -37.93 15.13 27.31
C SER A 690 -38.92 16.15 27.89
N THR A 691 -38.92 16.26 29.21
CA THR A 691 -39.63 17.29 29.98
C THR A 691 -38.78 18.53 30.31
N GLY A 692 -37.47 18.50 30.05
CA GLY A 692 -36.54 19.61 30.36
C GLY A 692 -36.39 20.60 29.21
N GLY A 693 -36.42 21.91 29.51
CA GLY A 693 -36.21 22.98 28.53
C GLY A 693 -37.45 23.33 27.70
N THR A 694 -37.31 24.35 26.83
CA THR A 694 -38.41 24.93 26.03
C THR A 694 -38.35 24.59 24.54
N THR A 695 -37.25 24.01 24.05
CA THR A 695 -37.04 23.70 22.63
C THR A 695 -36.91 22.19 22.43
N ASN A 696 -38.02 21.48 22.70
CA ASN A 696 -38.15 20.03 22.55
C ASN A 696 -39.08 19.78 21.35
N GLN A 697 -38.56 19.21 20.27
CA GLN A 697 -39.23 19.18 18.96
C GLN A 697 -39.05 17.81 18.28
N VAL A 698 -40.06 17.31 17.57
CA VAL A 698 -39.89 16.09 16.75
C VAL A 698 -39.09 16.42 15.49
N GLY A 699 -39.49 17.45 14.73
CA GLY A 699 -38.81 17.88 13.51
C GLY A 699 -38.41 19.35 13.51
N TYR A 700 -37.45 19.72 12.66
CA TYR A 700 -37.12 21.11 12.35
C TYR A 700 -36.63 21.26 10.91
N LEU A 701 -37.23 22.19 10.17
CA LEU A 701 -36.85 22.60 8.82
C LEU A 701 -37.31 24.05 8.62
N SER A 702 -36.44 25.03 8.92
CA SER A 702 -36.75 26.47 9.13
C SER A 702 -37.73 26.78 10.28
N THR A 703 -38.82 26.02 10.40
CA THR A 703 -39.78 25.99 11.51
C THR A 703 -39.49 24.78 12.39
N GLY A 704 -39.73 24.90 13.70
CA GLY A 704 -39.61 23.79 14.66
C GLY A 704 -40.98 23.23 15.06
N TYR A 705 -41.13 21.91 15.00
CA TYR A 705 -42.40 21.21 15.17
C TYR A 705 -42.39 20.41 16.48
N ALA A 706 -43.21 20.83 17.45
CA ALA A 706 -43.16 20.28 18.81
C ALA A 706 -43.54 18.78 18.86
N THR A 707 -44.59 18.39 18.13
CA THR A 707 -45.10 17.01 18.08
C THR A 707 -44.98 16.41 16.69
N LEU A 708 -45.04 15.07 16.59
CA LEU A 708 -45.07 14.36 15.31
C LEU A 708 -46.30 14.76 14.48
N ALA A 709 -47.46 14.94 15.10
CA ALA A 709 -48.66 15.41 14.41
C ALA A 709 -48.48 16.79 13.75
N ASN A 710 -47.64 17.68 14.33
CA ASN A 710 -47.30 18.95 13.68
C ASN A 710 -46.33 18.78 12.50
N TRP A 711 -45.44 17.78 12.55
CA TRP A 711 -44.49 17.44 11.49
C TRP A 711 -45.20 16.77 10.30
N GLN A 712 -46.13 15.84 10.59
CA GLN A 712 -47.03 15.21 9.63
C GLN A 712 -47.97 16.22 8.95
N ALA A 713 -48.54 17.17 9.71
CA ALA A 713 -49.32 18.28 9.15
C ALA A 713 -48.51 19.23 8.24
N ALA A 714 -47.17 19.15 8.26
CA ALA A 714 -46.29 19.87 7.35
C ALA A 714 -45.82 19.03 6.14
N GLY A 715 -46.24 17.76 6.04
CA GLY A 715 -45.97 16.88 4.89
C GLY A 715 -44.81 15.89 5.05
N TYR A 716 -44.30 15.66 6.25
CA TYR A 716 -43.16 14.77 6.52
C TYR A 716 -43.55 13.60 7.43
N ASP A 717 -42.86 12.46 7.33
CA ASP A 717 -43.06 11.30 8.22
C ASP A 717 -44.53 10.80 8.32
N PRO A 718 -45.30 10.68 7.20
CA PRO A 718 -46.75 10.46 7.24
C PRO A 718 -47.21 9.14 7.89
N ASN A 719 -46.40 8.08 7.82
CA ASN A 719 -46.66 6.76 8.41
C ASN A 719 -45.84 6.50 9.70
N SER A 720 -45.02 7.48 10.13
CA SER A 720 -44.23 7.40 11.36
C SER A 720 -45.11 7.45 12.62
N SER A 721 -44.60 6.90 13.73
CA SER A 721 -45.26 6.87 15.05
C SER A 721 -44.52 7.69 16.11
N SER A 722 -45.23 8.10 17.16
CA SER A 722 -44.65 8.73 18.36
C SER A 722 -45.06 8.03 19.66
N ALA A 723 -45.56 6.79 19.56
CA ALA A 723 -45.73 5.93 20.72
C ALA A 723 -44.35 5.51 21.26
N ASP A 724 -44.20 5.47 22.58
CA ASP A 724 -42.94 5.08 23.23
C ASP A 724 -42.60 3.61 22.89
N PRO A 725 -41.40 3.27 22.39
CA PRO A 725 -40.99 1.88 22.14
C PRO A 725 -41.13 0.92 23.33
N LEU A 726 -41.14 1.45 24.57
CA LEU A 726 -41.06 0.68 25.80
C LEU A 726 -39.92 -0.33 25.77
N PHE A 727 -38.70 0.15 25.47
CA PHE A 727 -37.48 -0.67 25.46
C PHE A 727 -37.32 -1.48 26.76
N VAL A 728 -36.85 -2.73 26.64
CA VAL A 728 -36.61 -3.65 27.78
C VAL A 728 -35.78 -3.00 28.89
N SER A 729 -34.76 -2.21 28.53
CA SER A 729 -34.03 -1.37 29.48
C SER A 729 -33.42 -0.14 28.79
N ASN A 730 -32.54 0.61 29.46
CA ASN A 730 -31.67 1.58 28.79
C ASN A 730 -30.32 0.99 28.33
N THR A 731 -30.18 -0.33 28.34
CA THR A 731 -29.05 -1.08 27.77
C THR A 731 -29.45 -2.18 26.79
N ASP A 732 -30.74 -2.42 26.65
CA ASP A 732 -31.37 -3.34 25.71
C ASP A 732 -32.48 -2.56 25.01
N LEU A 733 -32.30 -2.30 23.72
CA LEU A 733 -33.23 -1.50 22.90
C LEU A 733 -34.21 -2.37 22.11
N THR A 734 -34.43 -3.62 22.52
CA THR A 734 -35.57 -4.43 22.07
C THR A 734 -36.86 -3.72 22.48
N PRO A 735 -37.75 -3.33 21.55
CA PRO A 735 -39.03 -2.70 21.90
C PRO A 735 -40.01 -3.70 22.51
N MET A 736 -40.97 -3.20 23.29
CA MET A 736 -42.08 -4.02 23.84
C MET A 736 -43.47 -3.44 23.54
N ASN A 737 -43.56 -2.30 22.85
CA ASN A 737 -44.84 -1.65 22.56
C ASN A 737 -45.44 -2.12 21.23
N VAL A 738 -46.48 -2.95 21.31
CA VAL A 738 -47.28 -3.41 20.16
C VAL A 738 -47.87 -2.28 19.28
N ALA A 739 -47.96 -1.04 19.78
CA ALA A 739 -48.40 0.12 19.00
C ALA A 739 -47.34 0.67 18.01
N ILE A 740 -46.17 0.04 17.92
CA ILE A 740 -45.16 0.26 16.87
C ILE A 740 -44.73 -1.04 16.16
N ASN A 741 -45.45 -2.15 16.35
CA ASN A 741 -45.18 -3.41 15.65
C ASN A 741 -45.56 -3.30 14.17
N ASP A 742 -44.77 -3.91 13.27
CA ASP A 742 -45.07 -4.03 11.84
C ASP A 742 -45.43 -2.68 11.16
N ILE A 743 -44.82 -1.56 11.57
CA ILE A 743 -45.07 -0.23 10.96
C ILE A 743 -44.01 0.19 9.93
N GLY A 744 -42.97 -0.63 9.72
CA GLY A 744 -41.89 -0.37 8.78
C GLY A 744 -42.31 -0.46 7.31
N ASP A 745 -41.53 0.13 6.42
CA ASP A 745 -41.69 -0.06 4.98
C ASP A 745 -41.18 -1.46 4.54
N PRO A 746 -42.02 -2.29 3.86
CA PRO A 746 -41.64 -3.62 3.38
C PRO A 746 -40.47 -3.65 2.38
N GLY A 747 -40.35 -2.62 1.54
CA GLY A 747 -39.27 -2.48 0.56
C GLY A 747 -37.94 -2.16 1.22
N ILE A 748 -37.94 -1.39 2.31
CA ILE A 748 -36.74 -1.17 3.14
C ILE A 748 -36.38 -2.44 3.91
N GLY A 749 -37.36 -3.19 4.43
CA GLY A 749 -37.13 -4.52 5.01
C GLY A 749 -36.48 -5.51 4.03
N ALA A 750 -36.86 -5.46 2.75
CA ALA A 750 -36.23 -6.26 1.70
C ALA A 750 -34.79 -5.81 1.34
N LEU A 751 -34.40 -4.57 1.66
CA LEU A 751 -33.01 -4.08 1.52
C LEU A 751 -32.16 -4.37 2.77
N VAL A 752 -32.78 -4.52 3.94
CA VAL A 752 -32.14 -4.82 5.23
C VAL A 752 -32.75 -6.12 5.80
N PRO A 753 -32.51 -7.28 5.17
CA PRO A 753 -33.27 -8.52 5.44
C PRO A 753 -32.96 -9.18 6.78
N LEU A 754 -31.96 -8.68 7.53
CA LEU A 754 -31.60 -9.15 8.87
C LEU A 754 -31.61 -7.96 9.85
N ASP A 755 -32.03 -8.22 11.09
CA ASP A 755 -31.92 -7.28 12.21
C ASP A 755 -30.52 -7.34 12.88
N TYR A 756 -30.31 -6.51 13.91
CA TYR A 756 -29.09 -6.43 14.71
C TYR A 756 -28.65 -7.77 15.34
N ASN A 757 -29.60 -8.64 15.71
CA ASN A 757 -29.32 -9.96 16.28
C ASN A 757 -29.07 -11.03 15.20
N GLY A 758 -29.32 -10.71 13.93
CA GLY A 758 -29.35 -11.67 12.81
C GLY A 758 -30.72 -12.32 12.59
N THR A 759 -31.79 -11.80 13.21
CA THR A 759 -33.17 -12.25 12.99
C THR A 759 -33.62 -11.86 11.57
N PRO A 760 -34.16 -12.78 10.76
CA PRO A 760 -34.72 -12.42 9.45
C PRO A 760 -35.94 -11.50 9.58
N ARG A 761 -35.92 -10.37 8.88
CA ARG A 761 -37.08 -9.47 8.79
C ARG A 761 -38.15 -10.06 7.87
N PRO A 762 -39.46 -9.94 8.18
CA PRO A 762 -40.53 -10.52 7.37
C PRO A 762 -40.55 -10.02 5.91
N LEU A 763 -40.31 -10.92 4.96
CA LEU A 763 -40.25 -10.56 3.54
C LEU A 763 -41.65 -10.30 2.96
N GLY A 764 -41.86 -9.09 2.46
CA GLY A 764 -43.08 -8.70 1.73
C GLY A 764 -44.26 -8.27 2.60
N ILE A 765 -44.10 -8.25 3.92
CA ILE A 765 -44.98 -7.53 4.86
C ILE A 765 -44.17 -6.41 5.54
N ALA A 766 -44.81 -5.60 6.39
CA ALA A 766 -44.13 -4.51 7.07
C ALA A 766 -43.22 -5.05 8.19
N PRO A 767 -41.91 -4.76 8.18
CA PRO A 767 -41.00 -5.13 9.26
C PRO A 767 -41.15 -4.20 10.47
N ASP A 768 -40.46 -4.51 11.56
CA ASP A 768 -40.42 -3.62 12.71
C ASP A 768 -39.50 -2.39 12.49
N PRO A 769 -39.87 -1.22 13.03
CA PRO A 769 -38.98 -0.07 13.07
C PRO A 769 -37.81 -0.32 14.03
N GLY A 770 -36.63 0.18 13.67
CA GLY A 770 -35.43 0.10 14.47
C GLY A 770 -34.61 -1.16 14.23
N ALA A 771 -33.58 -1.31 15.06
CA ALA A 771 -32.51 -2.28 14.88
C ALA A 771 -32.90 -3.73 15.19
N ILE A 772 -34.01 -3.96 15.89
CA ILE A 772 -34.38 -5.27 16.44
C ILE A 772 -35.83 -5.56 16.07
N GLU A 773 -36.12 -6.74 15.52
CA GLU A 773 -37.49 -7.26 15.35
C GLU A 773 -38.00 -7.79 16.71
N PHE A 774 -39.26 -7.53 17.04
CA PHE A 774 -39.85 -7.84 18.34
C PHE A 774 -41.25 -8.47 18.19
N GLY A 775 -42.06 -8.44 19.25
CA GLY A 775 -43.51 -8.64 19.13
C GLY A 775 -44.03 -10.03 18.73
N MET A 776 -43.19 -11.03 18.49
CA MET A 776 -43.57 -12.37 18.01
C MET A 776 -44.56 -13.12 18.92
N GLY A 777 -45.84 -12.79 18.80
CA GLY A 777 -46.94 -13.34 19.58
C GLY A 777 -48.01 -13.99 18.70
N THR A 778 -47.80 -15.27 18.38
CA THR A 778 -48.83 -16.24 17.92
C THR A 778 -49.87 -15.73 16.91
N ASP A 779 -49.52 -15.74 15.61
CA ASP A 779 -50.38 -16.26 14.51
C ASP A 779 -49.80 -15.94 13.11
N VAL A 780 -48.53 -16.31 12.86
CA VAL A 780 -48.03 -16.48 11.48
C VAL A 780 -48.21 -17.94 11.09
N PRO A 781 -49.06 -18.29 10.10
CA PRO A 781 -49.13 -19.64 9.59
C PRO A 781 -47.76 -20.04 9.05
N SER A 782 -47.27 -21.23 9.41
CA SER A 782 -45.95 -21.69 8.99
C SER A 782 -45.89 -21.99 7.49
N VAL A 783 -45.74 -20.94 6.68
CA VAL A 783 -44.94 -21.04 5.46
C VAL A 783 -43.59 -21.54 5.95
N ALA A 784 -43.31 -22.81 5.69
CA ALA A 784 -42.04 -23.40 6.10
C ALA A 784 -40.92 -22.52 5.52
N PRO A 785 -39.95 -22.06 6.33
CA PRO A 785 -38.83 -21.32 5.80
C PRO A 785 -38.21 -22.18 4.70
N THR A 786 -37.88 -21.57 3.56
CA THR A 786 -36.88 -22.16 2.65
C THR A 786 -35.68 -22.46 3.53
N PRO A 787 -35.33 -23.75 3.75
CA PRO A 787 -34.41 -24.07 4.83
C PRO A 787 -33.12 -23.32 4.63
N SER A 788 -32.60 -22.74 5.72
CA SER A 788 -31.22 -22.27 5.74
C SER A 788 -30.33 -23.38 5.20
N GLU A 789 -29.37 -23.04 4.34
CA GLU A 789 -28.51 -24.03 3.66
C GLU A 789 -27.82 -24.95 4.67
N TRP A 790 -27.61 -24.42 5.89
CA TRP A 790 -27.13 -25.08 7.09
C TRP A 790 -28.20 -25.22 8.18
N SER A 791 -28.13 -26.30 8.95
CA SER A 791 -29.05 -26.64 10.04
C SER A 791 -28.32 -27.36 11.18
N VAL A 792 -28.74 -27.16 12.44
CA VAL A 792 -28.13 -27.81 13.61
C VAL A 792 -29.16 -28.60 14.42
N ASN A 793 -28.87 -29.87 14.71
CA ASN A 793 -29.77 -30.80 15.42
C ASN A 793 -28.98 -31.91 16.15
N PRO A 794 -29.33 -32.32 17.39
CA PRO A 794 -30.40 -31.79 18.23
C PRO A 794 -30.13 -30.34 18.66
N ASN A 795 -31.22 -29.59 18.89
CA ASN A 795 -31.18 -28.22 19.40
C ASN A 795 -32.49 -27.97 20.19
N PRO A 796 -32.47 -27.98 21.53
CA PRO A 796 -31.29 -28.04 22.41
C PRO A 796 -30.50 -29.35 22.33
N ALA A 797 -29.19 -29.27 22.61
CA ALA A 797 -28.27 -30.40 22.69
C ALA A 797 -27.75 -30.61 24.12
N THR A 798 -27.45 -31.86 24.48
CA THR A 798 -26.80 -32.23 25.75
C THR A 798 -25.28 -32.31 25.58
N ASP A 799 -24.84 -33.29 24.79
CA ASP A 799 -23.41 -33.67 24.68
C ASP A 799 -22.82 -33.26 23.33
N GLN A 800 -23.65 -33.25 22.28
CA GLN A 800 -23.24 -33.07 20.89
C GLN A 800 -24.40 -32.50 20.06
N ALA A 801 -24.08 -31.65 19.09
CA ALA A 801 -25.03 -31.11 18.12
C ALA A 801 -24.48 -31.29 16.69
N THR A 802 -25.22 -31.94 15.80
CA THR A 802 -24.78 -32.17 14.42
C THR A 802 -25.18 -30.97 13.55
N LEU A 803 -24.18 -30.30 12.97
CA LEU A 803 -24.34 -29.25 11.96
C LEU A 803 -24.29 -29.91 10.57
N ARG A 804 -25.35 -29.74 9.77
CA ARG A 804 -25.50 -30.32 8.42
C ARG A 804 -25.92 -29.26 7.41
N SER A 805 -25.33 -29.27 6.21
CA SER A 805 -25.85 -28.58 5.04
C SER A 805 -26.77 -29.45 4.18
N ARG A 806 -27.64 -28.80 3.40
CA ARG A 806 -28.65 -29.47 2.58
C ARG A 806 -28.08 -30.12 1.31
N GLU A 807 -27.02 -29.56 0.74
CA GLU A 807 -26.46 -29.99 -0.56
C GLU A 807 -24.98 -30.45 -0.51
N GLY A 808 -24.41 -30.62 0.69
CA GLY A 808 -23.02 -31.09 0.85
C GLY A 808 -21.95 -29.99 0.84
N HIS A 809 -22.36 -28.74 1.08
CA HIS A 809 -21.51 -27.55 1.19
C HIS A 809 -20.34 -27.70 2.16
N THR A 810 -19.30 -26.92 1.95
CA THR A 810 -18.09 -26.85 2.79
C THR A 810 -17.96 -25.49 3.45
N GLY A 811 -17.59 -25.42 4.72
CA GLY A 811 -17.41 -24.15 5.40
C GLY A 811 -16.66 -24.24 6.72
N GLU A 812 -16.38 -23.08 7.31
CA GLU A 812 -15.88 -22.97 8.68
C GLU A 812 -17.05 -22.59 9.61
N TRP A 813 -17.10 -23.18 10.80
CA TRP A 813 -18.09 -22.87 11.82
C TRP A 813 -17.42 -22.40 13.11
N THR A 814 -18.10 -21.48 13.80
CA THR A 814 -17.64 -20.84 15.04
C THR A 814 -18.80 -20.79 16.01
N LEU A 815 -18.63 -21.38 17.19
CA LEU A 815 -19.59 -21.31 18.29
C LEU A 815 -19.12 -20.27 19.32
N MET A 816 -19.96 -19.29 19.63
CA MET A 816 -19.68 -18.21 20.58
C MET A 816 -20.70 -18.17 21.71
N ASP A 817 -20.30 -17.70 22.89
CA ASP A 817 -21.25 -17.29 23.92
C ASP A 817 -21.95 -15.96 23.57
N LEU A 818 -22.99 -15.59 24.33
CA LEU A 818 -23.71 -14.31 24.14
C LEU A 818 -22.87 -13.06 24.47
N GLY A 819 -21.63 -13.22 24.97
CA GLY A 819 -20.64 -12.15 25.09
C GLY A 819 -19.74 -12.00 23.85
N GLY A 820 -19.96 -12.81 22.81
CA GLY A 820 -19.15 -12.84 21.58
C GLY A 820 -17.83 -13.59 21.74
N ARG A 821 -17.61 -14.32 22.84
CA ARG A 821 -16.39 -15.12 23.00
C ARG A 821 -16.54 -16.45 22.26
N VAL A 822 -15.64 -16.75 21.34
CA VAL A 822 -15.51 -18.08 20.73
C VAL A 822 -15.23 -19.13 21.80
N VAL A 823 -16.04 -20.19 21.82
CA VAL A 823 -15.88 -21.35 22.72
C VAL A 823 -15.50 -22.63 21.98
N LEU A 824 -15.90 -22.78 20.70
CA LEU A 824 -15.48 -23.85 19.79
C LEU A 824 -15.40 -23.29 18.35
N ARG A 825 -14.54 -23.87 17.51
CA ARG A 825 -14.49 -23.61 16.05
C ARG A 825 -14.01 -24.85 15.29
N GLY A 826 -14.30 -24.92 13.99
CA GLY A 826 -13.74 -25.95 13.10
C GLY A 826 -14.34 -25.92 11.69
N ALA A 827 -13.87 -26.84 10.84
CA ALA A 827 -14.39 -27.02 9.49
C ALA A 827 -15.64 -27.93 9.46
N VAL A 828 -16.41 -27.85 8.37
CA VAL A 828 -17.52 -28.75 8.03
C VAL A 828 -17.52 -29.09 6.53
N ILE A 829 -17.77 -30.36 6.19
CA ILE A 829 -17.87 -30.86 4.82
C ILE A 829 -19.16 -31.68 4.72
N GLY A 830 -20.26 -31.02 4.32
CA GLY A 830 -21.62 -31.55 4.35
C GLY A 830 -22.20 -31.69 5.75
N GLU A 831 -21.46 -32.28 6.68
CA GLU A 831 -21.89 -32.58 8.05
C GLU A 831 -20.71 -32.60 9.02
N VAL A 832 -20.92 -32.14 10.26
CA VAL A 832 -19.96 -32.20 11.36
C VAL A 832 -20.67 -32.27 12.70
N ASP A 833 -20.02 -32.88 13.69
CA ASP A 833 -20.49 -32.93 15.07
C ASP A 833 -19.78 -31.89 15.95
N ILE A 834 -20.57 -31.03 16.61
CA ILE A 834 -20.11 -29.99 17.53
C ILE A 834 -20.17 -30.53 18.96
N PRO A 835 -19.02 -30.72 19.66
CA PRO A 835 -18.97 -31.37 20.98
C PRO A 835 -19.32 -30.38 22.11
N VAL A 836 -20.61 -30.11 22.31
CA VAL A 836 -21.09 -29.14 23.30
C VAL A 836 -21.06 -29.61 24.77
N GLY A 837 -20.78 -30.90 25.04
CA GLY A 837 -20.84 -31.49 26.38
C GLY A 837 -19.95 -30.82 27.44
N GLY A 838 -18.86 -30.16 27.02
CA GLY A 838 -17.98 -29.37 27.90
C GLY A 838 -18.46 -27.94 28.18
N LEU A 839 -19.53 -27.48 27.54
CA LEU A 839 -20.05 -26.12 27.66
C LEU A 839 -21.09 -25.99 28.78
N SER A 840 -21.21 -24.80 29.36
CA SER A 840 -22.27 -24.48 30.32
C SER A 840 -23.65 -24.49 29.66
N THR A 841 -24.70 -24.81 30.42
CA THR A 841 -26.08 -24.67 29.94
C THR A 841 -26.40 -23.21 29.63
N GLY A 842 -26.89 -22.94 28.41
CA GLY A 842 -27.14 -21.60 27.89
C GLY A 842 -27.34 -21.59 26.38
N THR A 843 -27.65 -20.41 25.83
CA THR A 843 -27.71 -20.19 24.38
C THR A 843 -26.35 -19.73 23.86
N TYR A 844 -25.92 -20.31 22.75
CA TYR A 844 -24.71 -19.96 22.01
C TYR A 844 -25.07 -19.52 20.58
N VAL A 845 -24.20 -18.72 19.97
CA VAL A 845 -24.31 -18.28 18.58
C VAL A 845 -23.42 -19.17 17.73
N LEU A 846 -24.01 -19.98 16.85
CA LEU A 846 -23.31 -20.80 15.87
C LEU A 846 -23.30 -20.06 14.53
N ASP A 847 -22.14 -19.52 14.18
CA ASP A 847 -21.87 -18.97 12.85
C ASP A 847 -21.31 -20.05 11.94
N VAL A 848 -21.71 -20.04 10.67
CA VAL A 848 -21.22 -20.93 9.62
C VAL A 848 -20.94 -20.12 8.36
N ARG A 849 -19.72 -20.22 7.83
CA ARG A 849 -19.23 -19.47 6.68
C ARG A 849 -18.87 -20.41 5.53
N ASP A 850 -19.65 -20.36 4.46
CA ASP A 850 -19.35 -21.01 3.18
C ASP A 850 -18.82 -19.94 2.21
N GLY A 851 -17.50 -19.77 2.21
CA GLY A 851 -16.79 -18.75 1.41
C GLY A 851 -17.23 -17.32 1.72
N ALA A 852 -18.13 -16.79 0.90
CA ALA A 852 -18.75 -15.47 1.04
C ALA A 852 -20.15 -15.49 1.68
N THR A 853 -20.80 -16.66 1.72
CA THR A 853 -22.10 -16.86 2.38
C THR A 853 -21.88 -17.04 3.89
N PHE A 854 -22.78 -16.48 4.69
CA PHE A 854 -22.72 -16.51 6.14
C PHE A 854 -24.09 -16.84 6.72
N THR A 855 -24.17 -17.89 7.52
CA THR A 855 -25.38 -18.33 8.22
C THR A 855 -25.13 -18.29 9.72
N ARG A 856 -25.87 -17.45 10.44
CA ARG A 856 -25.91 -17.41 11.91
C ARG A 856 -27.14 -18.17 12.41
N MET A 857 -26.96 -19.04 13.40
CA MET A 857 -28.06 -19.78 14.04
C MET A 857 -27.84 -19.92 15.56
N PRO A 858 -28.89 -19.93 16.38
CA PRO A 858 -28.75 -20.21 17.81
C PRO A 858 -28.55 -21.71 18.07
N LEU A 859 -27.64 -22.06 18.97
CA LEU A 859 -27.48 -23.41 19.50
C LEU A 859 -27.66 -23.39 21.02
N VAL A 860 -28.68 -24.08 21.52
CA VAL A 860 -28.97 -24.16 22.96
C VAL A 860 -28.30 -25.41 23.55
N VAL A 861 -27.45 -25.22 24.55
CA VAL A 861 -26.87 -26.31 25.35
C VAL A 861 -27.71 -26.48 26.60
N ALA A 862 -28.25 -27.68 26.83
CA ALA A 862 -29.20 -27.98 27.89
C ALA A 862 -28.84 -29.25 28.65
N HIS A 863 -28.08 -29.10 29.74
CA HIS A 863 -27.78 -30.22 30.64
C HIS A 863 -28.95 -30.51 31.57
N ALA A 864 -29.16 -31.78 31.90
CA ALA A 864 -30.09 -32.13 32.97
C ALA A 864 -29.58 -31.54 34.30
N MET A 865 -30.43 -30.81 35.03
CA MET A 865 -30.09 -30.20 36.32
C MET A 865 -29.78 -31.28 37.38
N GLY A 866 -28.54 -31.75 37.45
CA GLY A 866 -28.20 -32.84 38.37
C GLY A 866 -26.82 -33.51 38.33
N GLN A 867 -25.76 -32.93 37.75
CA GLN A 867 -24.34 -33.28 38.05
C GLN A 867 -23.44 -32.08 37.71
N PRO A 868 -22.46 -31.70 38.56
CA PRO A 868 -21.46 -30.69 38.21
C PRO A 868 -20.34 -31.32 37.35
N GLY A 869 -20.29 -30.97 36.07
CA GLY A 869 -19.21 -31.38 35.15
C GLY A 869 -17.84 -30.92 35.65
N THR A 870 -16.85 -31.82 35.65
CA THR A 870 -15.54 -31.58 36.27
C THR A 870 -14.43 -31.32 35.25
N ARG A 871 -13.81 -30.14 35.35
CA ARG A 871 -12.59 -29.68 34.67
C ARG A 871 -12.67 -29.52 33.15
#